data_AF-A0A0F4GVB7-F1
#
_entry.id   AF-A0A0F4GVB7-F1
#
_cell.length_a   1.000
_cell.length_b   1.000
_cell.length_c   1.000
_cell.angle_alpha   90.00
_cell.angle_beta   90.00
_cell.angle_gamma   90.00
#
_symmetry.space_group_name_H-M   'P 1'
#
loop_
_entity.id
_entity.type
_entity.pdbx_description
1 polymer ?
#
loop_
_entity_poly.entity_id
_entity_poly.type
_entity_poly.pdbx_seq_one_letter_code
_entity_poly.pdbx_strand_id
1 'polypeptide(L)'
;MLWLPFGAIACLIAPTLVHGRSISGSHVLHEERDAGRSQLTKRDRLHSETPLVMKIALKQQNMHQADHWLKEISAPTSPNFAKFWTPEEVIEAFQPPAESVNAVLLWLESAGVPRHKVAHSENKQWLVFGATADIAEALFHTDYHEFHDLEGRSLVGTDRIHLPRHLTDSIDFVKPGVVMQPMPASHRERRRAATKPFSRKTKLAYSENERKSAENVTGCAKEITADCISTLLNFPFPDLTYTATTTQSSFGTFQKGDYYQQPDLDLYWNEFFPERIPNGTGPNFVSIDGGLLVSELKDWNPGASYGAEPASNLEQTIPFYFPNKVTVIQQDDEYYAFDHDPGLLNPMLDAIDGSYCTSCSNGICGNDPTLDPIYPDINPPLPEATGWTRWEKPYQCGTFKPPPIISSSYYSILGKDDEHTQAYSLRQCAEIMKLSLQGVTFIWASGDEGVGYTDGTACRRGRFSYEHPNGCPYILMVGGTMIEAGKTEHDPEVVWQAGPAGTQPWADYISSGSGFSNFHERPSYQKAVVDAYLEKHDPGYPYYRGANLDNATMGYYNRDGRAYPDISANAGPIPRWLDRKRAQDGGTSASVQLVGIMLARIVDERRKAGKPNPALGFVHEVLYAHPEVFNDVVSGNNPGCGGPGFQAAPGWDAPTGLGVPDYQKLLKLYLSLP
;
A
#
# COMPACT_ATOMS: atom_id res chain seq x y z
N MET A 1 77.29 -18.54 -28.29
CA MET A 1 76.50 -17.73 -27.33
C MET A 1 75.03 -17.96 -27.66
N LEU A 2 74.33 -18.73 -26.83
CA LEU A 2 72.91 -19.06 -27.00
C LEU A 2 72.03 -17.93 -26.47
N TRP A 3 71.19 -17.35 -27.32
CA TRP A 3 69.99 -16.60 -26.91
C TRP A 3 68.83 -16.98 -27.85
N LEU A 4 67.82 -17.65 -27.27
CA LEU A 4 66.52 -17.99 -27.86
C LEU A 4 65.59 -16.76 -27.78
N PRO A 5 64.79 -16.43 -28.81
CA PRO A 5 63.66 -15.53 -28.67
C PRO A 5 62.40 -16.30 -28.26
N PHE A 6 61.70 -15.77 -27.25
CA PHE A 6 60.41 -16.26 -26.76
C PHE A 6 59.32 -16.15 -27.84
N GLY A 7 58.61 -17.25 -28.08
CA GLY A 7 57.39 -17.28 -28.89
C GLY A 7 56.19 -16.75 -28.10
N ALA A 8 55.41 -15.89 -28.75
CA ALA A 8 54.13 -15.42 -28.24
C ALA A 8 53.10 -16.55 -28.29
N ILE A 9 52.52 -16.89 -27.13
CA ILE A 9 51.34 -17.76 -27.04
C ILE A 9 50.12 -16.85 -27.21
N ALA A 10 49.44 -16.99 -28.34
CA ALA A 10 48.12 -16.43 -28.54
C ALA A 10 47.08 -17.29 -27.80
N CYS A 11 46.56 -16.80 -26.67
CA CYS A 11 45.35 -17.35 -26.07
C CYS A 11 44.15 -17.03 -26.97
N LEU A 12 43.63 -18.05 -27.66
CA LEU A 12 42.30 -18.02 -28.26
C LEU A 12 41.26 -17.95 -27.14
N ILE A 13 40.69 -16.76 -26.92
CA ILE A 13 39.48 -16.59 -26.13
C ILE A 13 38.32 -17.09 -26.99
N ALA A 14 37.84 -18.29 -26.71
CA ALA A 14 36.57 -18.75 -27.28
C ALA A 14 35.44 -17.89 -26.69
N PRO A 15 34.59 -17.26 -27.51
CA PRO A 15 33.39 -16.62 -26.99
C PRO A 15 32.48 -17.73 -26.46
N THR A 16 32.15 -17.67 -25.16
CA THR A 16 31.07 -18.46 -24.57
C THR A 16 29.76 -18.02 -25.23
N LEU A 17 29.34 -18.75 -26.27
CA LEU A 17 28.00 -18.67 -26.83
C LEU A 17 27.01 -19.11 -25.75
N VAL A 18 26.38 -18.13 -25.09
CA VAL A 18 25.18 -18.31 -24.27
C VAL A 18 24.08 -18.80 -25.23
N HIS A 19 23.91 -20.12 -25.33
CA HIS A 19 22.78 -20.70 -26.05
C HIS A 19 21.53 -20.50 -25.19
N GLY A 20 20.65 -19.58 -25.60
CA GLY A 20 19.31 -19.50 -25.03
C GLY A 20 18.59 -20.85 -25.18
N ARG A 21 17.88 -21.29 -24.13
CA ARG A 21 17.11 -22.54 -24.16
C ARG A 21 16.11 -22.50 -25.32
N SER A 22 16.02 -23.59 -26.09
CA SER A 22 15.08 -23.71 -27.21
C SER A 22 13.63 -23.71 -26.68
N ILE A 23 12.81 -22.77 -27.16
CA ILE A 23 11.38 -22.72 -26.82
C ILE A 23 10.65 -23.72 -27.72
N SER A 24 10.12 -24.78 -27.11
CA SER A 24 9.28 -25.76 -27.82
C SER A 24 8.02 -25.09 -28.37
N GLY A 25 7.53 -25.53 -29.53
CA GLY A 25 6.25 -25.06 -30.09
C GLY A 25 5.02 -25.34 -29.21
N SER A 26 5.17 -26.14 -28.15
CA SER A 26 4.15 -26.38 -27.12
C SER A 26 4.03 -25.26 -26.08
N HIS A 27 5.02 -24.36 -25.97
CA HIS A 27 5.05 -23.25 -25.02
C HIS A 27 4.82 -21.92 -25.73
N VAL A 28 4.28 -20.96 -24.99
CA VAL A 28 4.03 -19.58 -25.44
C VAL A 28 4.52 -18.61 -24.38
N LEU A 29 4.88 -17.40 -24.80
CA LEU A 29 5.21 -16.31 -23.89
C LEU A 29 3.96 -15.98 -23.07
N HIS A 30 4.09 -16.06 -21.75
CA HIS A 30 3.02 -15.79 -20.79
C HIS A 30 3.19 -14.41 -20.16
N GLU A 31 4.43 -14.09 -19.75
CA GLU A 31 4.76 -12.84 -19.07
C GLU A 31 6.13 -12.34 -19.55
N GLU A 32 6.27 -11.04 -19.75
CA GLU A 32 7.54 -10.40 -20.10
C GLU A 32 7.69 -9.07 -19.39
N ARG A 33 8.88 -8.84 -18.82
CA ARG A 33 9.30 -7.56 -18.26
C ARG A 33 9.54 -6.58 -19.38
N ASP A 34 9.04 -5.37 -19.21
CA ASP A 34 9.48 -4.26 -20.05
C ASP A 34 10.88 -3.78 -19.62
N ALA A 35 11.91 -4.46 -20.13
CA ALA A 35 13.30 -4.13 -19.83
C ALA A 35 13.72 -2.71 -20.28
N GLY A 36 12.99 -2.12 -21.25
CA GLY A 36 13.21 -0.73 -21.67
C GLY A 36 12.68 0.26 -20.63
N ARG A 37 11.69 -0.14 -19.82
CA ARG A 37 11.10 0.71 -18.77
C ARG A 37 11.73 0.54 -17.42
N SER A 38 12.10 -0.69 -17.11
CA SER A 38 12.62 -1.11 -15.82
C SER A 38 13.93 -0.42 -15.45
N GLN A 39 13.99 0.06 -14.22
CA GLN A 39 15.21 0.59 -13.59
C GLN A 39 16.03 -0.51 -12.89
N LEU A 40 15.45 -1.71 -12.73
CA LEU A 40 16.17 -2.88 -12.26
C LEU A 40 17.43 -3.18 -13.11
N THR A 41 18.56 -3.25 -12.42
CA THR A 41 19.85 -3.68 -12.96
C THR A 41 19.94 -5.20 -12.91
N LYS A 42 19.85 -5.85 -14.07
CA LYS A 42 20.04 -7.30 -14.19
C LYS A 42 21.50 -7.69 -13.91
N ARG A 43 21.70 -8.71 -13.07
CA ARG A 43 23.00 -9.27 -12.67
C ARG A 43 23.18 -10.69 -13.22
N ASP A 44 24.05 -11.45 -12.58
CA ASP A 44 24.43 -12.80 -12.97
C ASP A 44 23.23 -13.75 -12.93
N ARG A 45 23.29 -14.77 -13.79
CA ARG A 45 22.37 -15.90 -13.74
C ARG A 45 22.60 -16.67 -12.45
N LEU A 46 21.53 -17.17 -11.83
CA LEU A 46 21.64 -18.02 -10.65
C LEU A 46 22.40 -19.31 -10.95
N HIS A 47 23.03 -19.87 -9.91
CA HIS A 47 23.60 -21.22 -9.99
C HIS A 47 22.48 -22.25 -10.21
N SER A 48 22.73 -23.29 -11.01
CA SER A 48 21.72 -24.30 -11.37
C SER A 48 21.04 -24.94 -10.16
N GLU A 49 21.79 -25.15 -9.07
CA GLU A 49 21.32 -25.81 -7.86
C GLU A 49 20.76 -24.85 -6.82
N THR A 50 20.65 -23.55 -7.13
CA THR A 50 20.04 -22.58 -6.20
C THR A 50 18.59 -23.01 -5.92
N PRO A 51 18.22 -23.25 -4.65
CA PRO A 51 16.85 -23.59 -4.29
C PRO A 51 15.95 -22.37 -4.48
N LEU A 52 14.74 -22.62 -4.98
CA LEU A 52 13.69 -21.64 -5.20
C LEU A 52 12.34 -22.21 -4.72
N VAL A 53 11.53 -21.39 -4.08
CA VAL A 53 10.12 -21.66 -3.85
C VAL A 53 9.26 -21.02 -4.91
N MET A 54 8.71 -21.88 -5.74
CA MET A 54 7.82 -21.49 -6.81
C MET A 54 6.39 -21.41 -6.30
N LYS A 55 5.77 -20.23 -6.44
CA LYS A 55 4.34 -19.98 -6.27
C LYS A 55 3.73 -19.76 -7.66
N ILE A 56 2.73 -20.57 -8.01
CA ILE A 56 1.90 -20.36 -9.20
C ILE A 56 0.58 -19.75 -8.75
N ALA A 57 0.33 -18.50 -9.16
CA ALA A 57 -0.94 -17.84 -8.99
C ALA A 57 -1.94 -18.47 -9.97
N LEU A 58 -2.92 -19.21 -9.46
CA LEU A 58 -3.98 -19.77 -10.30
C LEU A 58 -4.99 -18.68 -10.66
N LYS A 59 -5.53 -18.76 -11.88
CA LYS A 59 -6.54 -17.81 -12.35
C LYS A 59 -7.85 -17.99 -11.57
N GLN A 60 -8.29 -16.89 -10.96
CA GLN A 60 -9.55 -16.82 -10.23
C GLN A 60 -10.75 -16.92 -11.17
N GLN A 61 -11.75 -17.71 -10.79
CA GLN A 61 -13.02 -17.75 -11.54
C GLN A 61 -13.93 -16.58 -11.13
N ASN A 62 -14.93 -16.29 -11.96
CA ASN A 62 -15.97 -15.30 -11.68
C ASN A 62 -15.50 -13.86 -11.38
N MET A 63 -14.25 -13.50 -11.69
CA MET A 63 -13.75 -12.13 -11.49
C MET A 63 -14.59 -11.07 -12.21
N HIS A 64 -15.22 -11.41 -13.34
CA HIS A 64 -16.15 -10.53 -14.06
C HIS A 64 -17.46 -10.23 -13.30
N GLN A 65 -17.81 -11.02 -12.29
CA GLN A 65 -18.99 -10.81 -11.43
C GLN A 65 -18.66 -10.03 -10.16
N ALA A 66 -17.37 -9.85 -9.84
CA ALA A 66 -16.93 -9.24 -8.58
C ALA A 66 -17.56 -7.87 -8.33
N ASP A 67 -17.50 -6.96 -9.31
CA ASP A 67 -18.09 -5.63 -9.22
C ASP A 67 -19.60 -5.67 -9.00
N HIS A 68 -20.29 -6.61 -9.67
CA HIS A 68 -21.72 -6.77 -9.52
C HIS A 68 -22.09 -7.23 -8.10
N TRP A 69 -21.44 -8.28 -7.59
CA TRP A 69 -21.69 -8.78 -6.23
C TRP A 69 -21.32 -7.76 -5.15
N LEU A 70 -20.21 -7.05 -5.33
CA LEU A 70 -19.81 -6.00 -4.41
C LEU A 70 -20.85 -4.88 -4.38
N LYS A 71 -21.35 -4.46 -5.55
CA LYS A 71 -22.44 -3.50 -5.66
C LYS A 71 -23.74 -3.99 -5.03
N GLU A 72 -24.10 -5.26 -5.21
CA GLU A 72 -25.30 -5.85 -4.57
C GLU A 72 -25.26 -5.71 -3.05
N ILE A 73 -24.09 -5.80 -2.41
CA ILE A 73 -24.00 -5.71 -0.94
C ILE A 73 -23.67 -4.29 -0.42
N SER A 74 -23.33 -3.34 -1.29
CA SER A 74 -22.88 -2.00 -0.90
C SER A 74 -23.76 -0.86 -1.41
N ALA A 75 -24.55 -1.06 -2.48
CA ALA A 75 -25.42 -0.02 -2.99
C ALA A 75 -26.55 0.28 -1.98
N PRO A 76 -26.78 1.55 -1.61
CA PRO A 76 -27.75 1.92 -0.56
C PRO A 76 -29.19 1.54 -0.91
N THR A 77 -29.50 1.37 -2.20
CA THR A 77 -30.81 0.95 -2.70
C THR A 77 -30.97 -0.57 -2.82
N SER A 78 -29.93 -1.35 -2.56
CA SER A 78 -29.95 -2.79 -2.76
C SER A 78 -30.68 -3.49 -1.60
N PRO A 79 -31.54 -4.49 -1.88
CA PRO A 79 -32.12 -5.34 -0.83
C PRO A 79 -31.08 -6.25 -0.14
N ASN A 80 -29.86 -6.32 -0.68
CA ASN A 80 -28.74 -7.08 -0.14
C ASN A 80 -27.71 -6.19 0.57
N PHE A 81 -27.98 -4.90 0.75
CA PHE A 81 -27.09 -3.99 1.47
C PHE A 81 -26.63 -4.57 2.82
N ALA A 82 -25.32 -4.52 3.07
CA ALA A 82 -24.63 -5.05 4.24
C ALA A 82 -24.84 -6.56 4.51
N LYS A 83 -25.27 -7.35 3.52
CA LYS A 83 -25.25 -8.83 3.61
C LYS A 83 -23.89 -9.37 3.17
N PHE A 84 -22.91 -9.16 4.03
CA PHE A 84 -21.52 -9.59 3.81
C PHE A 84 -21.40 -11.11 3.73
N TRP A 85 -20.40 -11.56 2.98
CA TRP A 85 -20.13 -12.96 2.74
C TRP A 85 -19.27 -13.56 3.84
N THR A 86 -19.34 -14.87 4.01
CA THR A 86 -18.37 -15.63 4.81
C THR A 86 -17.11 -15.93 4.01
N PRO A 87 -15.98 -16.28 4.67
CA PRO A 87 -14.78 -16.75 3.97
C PRO A 87 -15.05 -17.92 3.01
N GLU A 88 -15.94 -18.84 3.40
CA GLU A 88 -16.30 -20.00 2.58
C GLU A 88 -17.05 -19.60 1.31
N GLU A 89 -17.99 -18.67 1.39
CA GLU A 89 -18.73 -18.14 0.24
C GLU A 89 -17.78 -17.46 -0.75
N VAL A 90 -16.80 -16.70 -0.25
CA VAL A 90 -15.74 -16.09 -1.07
C VAL A 90 -14.88 -17.16 -1.75
N ILE A 91 -14.44 -18.20 -1.03
CA ILE A 91 -13.65 -19.29 -1.63
C ILE A 91 -14.47 -20.00 -2.70
N GLU A 92 -15.72 -20.34 -2.43
CA GLU A 92 -16.59 -21.01 -3.39
C GLU A 92 -16.76 -20.20 -4.68
N ALA A 93 -16.98 -18.90 -4.55
CA ALA A 93 -17.20 -18.00 -5.68
C ALA A 93 -15.95 -17.80 -6.55
N PHE A 94 -14.75 -17.74 -5.95
CA PHE A 94 -13.53 -17.31 -6.64
C PHE A 94 -12.45 -18.40 -6.80
N GLN A 95 -12.60 -19.58 -6.22
CA GLN A 95 -11.61 -20.66 -6.39
C GLN A 95 -11.41 -21.05 -7.86
N PRO A 96 -10.19 -21.39 -8.30
CA PRO A 96 -9.95 -21.83 -9.66
C PRO A 96 -10.73 -23.12 -9.99
N PRO A 97 -11.14 -23.33 -11.26
CA PRO A 97 -11.81 -24.56 -11.66
C PRO A 97 -10.95 -25.79 -11.39
N ALA A 98 -11.55 -26.87 -10.89
CA ALA A 98 -10.83 -28.10 -10.55
C ALA A 98 -10.06 -28.69 -11.76
N GLU A 99 -10.58 -28.51 -12.97
CA GLU A 99 -9.92 -28.93 -14.22
C GLU A 99 -8.62 -28.15 -14.47
N SER A 100 -8.63 -26.82 -14.28
CA SER A 100 -7.45 -25.96 -14.37
C SER A 100 -6.39 -26.35 -13.34
N VAL A 101 -6.79 -26.56 -12.07
CA VAL A 101 -5.87 -27.02 -11.01
C VAL A 101 -5.23 -28.36 -11.40
N ASN A 102 -6.03 -29.33 -11.84
CA ASN A 102 -5.54 -30.64 -12.24
C ASN A 102 -4.60 -30.59 -13.44
N ALA A 103 -4.85 -29.71 -14.41
CA ALA A 103 -3.98 -29.52 -15.57
C ALA A 103 -2.60 -28.99 -15.17
N VAL A 104 -2.54 -28.00 -14.27
CA VAL A 104 -1.27 -27.48 -13.75
C VAL A 104 -0.53 -28.55 -12.95
N LEU A 105 -1.22 -29.29 -12.09
CA LEU A 105 -0.61 -30.39 -11.32
C LEU A 105 -0.04 -31.51 -12.21
N LEU A 106 -0.74 -31.89 -13.28
CA LEU A 106 -0.25 -32.87 -14.27
C LEU A 106 1.00 -32.38 -14.98
N TRP A 107 1.03 -31.09 -15.35
CA TRP A 107 2.19 -30.49 -16.00
C TRP A 107 3.40 -30.46 -15.07
N LEU A 108 3.23 -30.02 -13.82
CA LEU A 108 4.30 -30.04 -12.81
C LEU A 108 4.85 -31.46 -12.60
N GLU A 109 3.97 -32.46 -12.51
CA GLU A 109 4.36 -33.86 -12.39
C GLU A 109 5.16 -34.36 -13.60
N SER A 110 4.73 -33.99 -14.82
CA SER A 110 5.44 -34.35 -16.06
C SER A 110 6.85 -33.73 -16.16
N ALA A 111 7.07 -32.61 -15.47
CA ALA A 111 8.34 -31.90 -15.40
C ALA A 111 9.21 -32.34 -14.20
N GLY A 112 8.79 -33.36 -13.44
CA GLY A 112 9.57 -33.92 -12.34
C GLY A 112 9.28 -33.32 -10.96
N VAL A 113 8.19 -32.58 -10.78
CA VAL A 113 7.69 -32.09 -9.49
C VAL A 113 6.50 -32.98 -9.05
N PRO A 114 6.71 -34.01 -8.20
CA PRO A 114 5.66 -34.95 -7.84
C PRO A 114 4.53 -34.29 -7.07
N ARG A 115 3.26 -34.67 -7.33
CA ARG A 115 2.04 -34.08 -6.73
C ARG A 115 1.93 -34.07 -5.19
N HIS A 116 2.70 -34.89 -4.47
CA HIS A 116 2.70 -34.92 -3.01
C HIS A 116 3.68 -33.90 -2.39
N LYS A 117 4.61 -33.42 -3.22
CA LYS A 117 5.25 -32.11 -3.14
C LYS A 117 4.30 -31.22 -3.97
N VAL A 118 4.33 -29.92 -4.10
CA VAL A 118 3.15 -29.11 -4.48
C VAL A 118 2.05 -29.19 -3.42
N ALA A 119 1.85 -28.09 -2.73
CA ALA A 119 0.66 -27.89 -1.92
C ALA A 119 -0.22 -26.81 -2.52
N HIS A 120 -1.45 -26.74 -2.01
CA HIS A 120 -2.50 -25.84 -2.46
C HIS A 120 -2.90 -24.97 -1.28
N SER A 121 -2.90 -23.64 -1.45
CA SER A 121 -3.28 -22.71 -0.39
C SER A 121 -4.69 -22.98 0.15
N GLU A 122 -4.95 -22.57 1.39
CA GLU A 122 -6.26 -22.74 2.03
C GLU A 122 -7.39 -22.09 1.22
N ASN A 123 -7.17 -20.87 0.75
CA ASN A 123 -8.11 -20.14 -0.11
C ASN A 123 -8.19 -20.65 -1.57
N LYS A 124 -7.45 -21.73 -1.90
CA LYS A 124 -7.40 -22.41 -3.19
C LYS A 124 -6.79 -21.62 -4.36
N GLN A 125 -6.14 -20.50 -4.10
CA GLN A 125 -5.67 -19.62 -5.18
C GLN A 125 -4.21 -19.85 -5.62
N TRP A 126 -3.44 -20.67 -4.91
CA TRP A 126 -2.00 -20.83 -5.15
C TRP A 126 -1.56 -22.28 -5.10
N LEU A 127 -0.68 -22.66 -6.03
CA LEU A 127 0.12 -23.88 -5.91
C LEU A 127 1.55 -23.51 -5.54
N VAL A 128 2.11 -24.11 -4.49
CA VAL A 128 3.48 -23.81 -4.03
C VAL A 128 4.34 -25.06 -4.00
N PHE A 129 5.53 -24.99 -4.58
CA PHE A 129 6.49 -26.08 -4.62
C PHE A 129 7.95 -25.60 -4.62
N GLY A 130 8.84 -26.39 -4.00
CA GLY A 130 10.29 -26.18 -4.09
C GLY A 130 10.87 -26.78 -5.37
N ALA A 131 11.76 -26.05 -6.02
CA ALA A 131 12.54 -26.46 -7.20
C ALA A 131 13.97 -25.88 -7.13
N THR A 132 14.92 -26.48 -7.83
CA THR A 132 16.22 -25.83 -8.10
C THR A 132 16.08 -24.90 -9.31
N ALA A 133 16.98 -23.92 -9.43
CA ALA A 133 16.94 -22.96 -10.54
C ALA A 133 16.91 -23.67 -11.91
N ASP A 134 17.68 -24.73 -12.13
CA ASP A 134 17.68 -25.47 -13.40
C ASP A 134 16.32 -26.12 -13.74
N ILE A 135 15.61 -26.63 -12.73
CA ILE A 135 14.24 -27.17 -12.84
C ILE A 135 13.25 -26.05 -13.13
N ALA A 136 13.32 -24.93 -12.40
CA ALA A 136 12.44 -23.77 -12.63
C ALA A 136 12.64 -23.19 -14.05
N GLU A 137 13.90 -23.02 -14.46
CA GLU A 137 14.27 -22.62 -15.82
C GLU A 137 13.77 -23.60 -16.89
N ALA A 138 13.63 -24.89 -16.56
CA ALA A 138 13.12 -25.91 -17.48
C ALA A 138 11.61 -25.84 -17.60
N LEU A 139 10.91 -25.68 -16.48
CA LEU A 139 9.46 -25.48 -16.42
C LEU A 139 9.03 -24.26 -17.23
N PHE A 140 9.66 -23.12 -16.97
CA PHE A 140 9.21 -21.82 -17.49
C PHE A 140 9.93 -21.38 -18.76
N HIS A 141 10.80 -22.23 -19.30
CA HIS A 141 11.66 -21.95 -20.47
C HIS A 141 12.28 -20.54 -20.37
N THR A 142 13.04 -20.33 -19.30
CA THR A 142 13.63 -19.04 -18.96
C THR A 142 14.99 -19.21 -18.29
N ASP A 143 15.66 -18.10 -18.00
CA ASP A 143 16.86 -18.04 -17.17
C ASP A 143 16.57 -17.18 -15.93
N TYR A 144 16.90 -17.69 -14.74
CA TYR A 144 16.74 -16.94 -13.49
C TYR A 144 18.00 -16.13 -13.17
N HIS A 145 17.81 -14.90 -12.72
CA HIS A 145 18.89 -13.96 -12.43
C HIS A 145 18.69 -13.25 -11.10
N GLU A 146 19.79 -12.72 -10.56
CA GLU A 146 19.75 -11.63 -9.61
C GLU A 146 19.45 -10.30 -10.32
N PHE A 147 18.65 -9.44 -9.69
CA PHE A 147 18.35 -8.07 -10.12
C PHE A 147 18.57 -7.12 -8.96
N HIS A 148 19.02 -5.89 -9.23
CA HIS A 148 19.14 -4.82 -8.24
C HIS A 148 18.23 -3.67 -8.59
N ASP A 149 17.46 -3.15 -7.64
CA ASP A 149 16.66 -1.95 -7.86
C ASP A 149 17.43 -0.63 -7.66
N LEU A 150 16.69 0.49 -7.68
CA LEU A 150 17.23 1.84 -7.51
C LEU A 150 17.77 2.06 -6.09
N GLU A 151 17.18 1.39 -5.11
CA GLU A 151 17.54 1.40 -3.70
C GLU A 151 18.71 0.45 -3.40
N GLY A 152 19.06 -0.42 -4.36
CA GLY A 152 20.14 -1.39 -4.29
C GLY A 152 19.76 -2.72 -3.63
N ARG A 153 18.47 -3.06 -3.51
CA ARG A 153 18.03 -4.35 -2.98
C ARG A 153 18.27 -5.43 -4.01
N SER A 154 18.67 -6.62 -3.56
CA SER A 154 18.79 -7.80 -4.40
C SER A 154 17.43 -8.48 -4.55
N LEU A 155 17.04 -8.80 -5.78
CA LEU A 155 15.82 -9.51 -6.14
C LEU A 155 16.19 -10.73 -6.98
N VAL A 156 15.42 -11.82 -6.86
CA VAL A 156 15.48 -13.00 -7.71
C VAL A 156 14.28 -13.04 -8.65
N GLY A 157 14.53 -13.30 -9.92
CA GLY A 157 13.46 -13.42 -10.90
C GLY A 157 13.97 -13.61 -12.31
N THR A 158 13.16 -13.20 -13.29
CA THR A 158 13.49 -13.31 -14.70
C THR A 158 12.82 -12.20 -15.53
N ASP A 159 13.30 -12.02 -16.76
CA ASP A 159 12.70 -11.09 -17.71
C ASP A 159 11.46 -11.66 -18.39
N ARG A 160 11.29 -12.98 -18.43
CA ARG A 160 10.19 -13.60 -19.17
C ARG A 160 9.83 -14.97 -18.63
N ILE A 161 8.57 -15.33 -18.75
CA ILE A 161 8.03 -16.65 -18.41
C ILE A 161 7.28 -17.19 -19.62
N HIS A 162 7.54 -18.45 -19.95
CA HIS A 162 6.73 -19.19 -20.92
C HIS A 162 5.98 -20.32 -20.22
N LEU A 163 4.76 -20.58 -20.68
CA LEU A 163 3.94 -21.68 -20.19
C LEU A 163 3.48 -22.56 -21.37
N PRO A 164 3.14 -23.83 -21.11
CA PRO A 164 2.39 -24.62 -22.08
C PRO A 164 1.12 -23.88 -22.52
N ARG A 165 0.83 -23.86 -23.83
CA ARG A 165 -0.30 -23.10 -24.40
C ARG A 165 -1.65 -23.38 -23.72
N HIS A 166 -1.87 -24.59 -23.24
CA HIS A 166 -3.14 -24.99 -22.61
C HIS A 166 -3.26 -24.53 -21.15
N LEU A 167 -2.19 -23.97 -20.55
CA LEU A 167 -2.16 -23.51 -19.16
C LEU A 167 -2.23 -21.99 -19.01
N THR A 168 -2.09 -21.22 -20.11
CA THR A 168 -2.12 -19.74 -20.04
C THR A 168 -3.45 -19.20 -19.52
N ASP A 169 -4.54 -19.94 -19.69
CA ASP A 169 -5.86 -19.58 -19.15
C ASP A 169 -6.08 -20.07 -17.71
N SER A 170 -5.14 -20.81 -17.13
CA SER A 170 -5.22 -21.36 -15.77
C SER A 170 -4.26 -20.71 -14.78
N ILE A 171 -3.27 -19.95 -15.26
CA ILE A 171 -2.22 -19.33 -14.46
C ILE A 171 -2.23 -17.82 -14.70
N ASP A 172 -2.30 -17.02 -13.65
CA ASP A 172 -2.17 -15.56 -13.74
C ASP A 172 -0.70 -15.18 -13.88
N PHE A 173 0.14 -15.59 -12.94
CA PHE A 173 1.59 -15.34 -12.94
C PHE A 173 2.33 -16.33 -12.04
N VAL A 174 3.66 -16.24 -12.03
CA VAL A 174 4.56 -17.10 -11.25
C VAL A 174 5.51 -16.24 -10.43
N LYS A 175 5.78 -16.64 -9.18
CA LYS A 175 6.76 -16.02 -8.29
C LYS A 175 7.73 -17.09 -7.74
N PRO A 176 9.05 -16.85 -7.68
CA PRO A 176 9.74 -15.78 -8.39
C PRO A 176 9.58 -15.97 -9.91
N GLY A 177 9.38 -14.89 -10.65
CA GLY A 177 9.16 -14.89 -12.09
C GLY A 177 9.47 -13.50 -12.64
N VAL A 178 8.61 -12.96 -13.50
CA VAL A 178 8.64 -11.51 -13.76
C VAL A 178 8.17 -10.75 -12.51
N VAL A 179 7.23 -11.35 -11.75
CA VAL A 179 7.03 -11.02 -10.33
C VAL A 179 8.22 -11.54 -9.54
N MET A 180 9.22 -10.68 -9.34
CA MET A 180 10.44 -11.03 -8.61
C MET A 180 10.17 -11.19 -7.10
N GLN A 181 11.17 -11.68 -6.38
CA GLN A 181 11.14 -11.84 -4.93
C GLN A 181 12.46 -11.30 -4.34
N PRO A 182 12.47 -10.69 -3.15
CA PRO A 182 13.71 -10.25 -2.53
C PRO A 182 14.69 -11.40 -2.32
N MET A 183 15.97 -11.05 -2.29
CA MET A 183 17.04 -11.90 -1.81
C MET A 183 17.65 -11.27 -0.55
N PRO A 184 18.09 -12.07 0.42
CA PRO A 184 18.83 -11.56 1.56
C PRO A 184 20.08 -10.80 1.09
N ALA A 185 20.28 -9.59 1.60
CA ALA A 185 21.42 -8.77 1.19
C ALA A 185 22.77 -9.47 1.46
N SER A 186 23.68 -9.48 0.48
CA SER A 186 25.07 -9.88 0.72
C SER A 186 25.78 -8.83 1.60
N HIS A 187 26.68 -9.30 2.48
CA HIS A 187 27.41 -8.50 3.49
C HIS A 187 28.13 -7.23 2.99
N ARG A 188 28.23 -6.97 1.68
CA ARG A 188 29.15 -6.00 1.10
C ARG A 188 28.52 -4.65 0.72
N GLU A 189 27.19 -4.56 0.60
CA GLU A 189 26.49 -3.33 0.20
C GLU A 189 25.89 -2.53 1.38
N ARG A 190 25.74 -3.17 2.56
CA ARG A 190 25.21 -2.56 3.79
C ARG A 190 25.94 -1.30 4.26
N ARG A 191 27.23 -1.16 3.93
CA ARG A 191 28.03 0.02 4.30
C ARG A 191 27.71 1.30 3.51
N ARG A 192 26.95 1.24 2.42
CA ARG A 192 26.63 2.43 1.61
C ARG A 192 25.24 3.01 1.87
N ALA A 193 24.27 2.20 2.31
CA ALA A 193 22.90 2.66 2.59
C ALA A 193 22.79 3.39 3.95
N ALA A 194 23.63 3.05 4.94
CA ALA A 194 23.63 3.67 6.27
C ALA A 194 24.15 5.12 6.32
N THR A 195 24.45 5.74 5.18
CA THR A 195 24.97 7.13 5.14
C THR A 195 24.35 7.97 4.02
N LYS A 196 23.02 8.05 3.92
CA LYS A 196 22.35 9.25 3.37
C LYS A 196 20.94 9.47 3.95
N PRO A 197 20.79 10.14 5.10
CA PRO A 197 19.71 11.09 5.26
C PRO A 197 20.17 12.37 4.56
N PHE A 198 19.79 12.53 3.30
CA PHE A 198 19.89 13.83 2.65
C PHE A 198 18.57 14.10 1.94
N SER A 199 17.58 14.59 2.70
CA SER A 199 16.71 15.63 2.14
C SER A 199 17.65 16.71 1.65
N ARG A 200 17.90 16.69 0.34
CA ARG A 200 18.60 17.78 -0.33
C ARG A 200 17.58 18.90 -0.34
N LYS A 201 17.59 19.72 0.73
CA LYS A 201 16.87 20.99 0.82
C LYS A 201 17.16 21.80 -0.44
N THR A 202 16.31 21.67 -1.45
CA THR A 202 16.40 22.50 -2.62
C THR A 202 15.68 23.78 -2.25
N LYS A 203 16.42 24.74 -1.67
CA LYS A 203 15.92 26.09 -1.44
C LYS A 203 15.59 26.71 -2.81
N LEU A 204 14.33 26.65 -3.20
CA LEU A 204 13.77 27.56 -4.18
C LEU A 204 13.51 28.92 -3.48
N ALA A 205 13.86 30.00 -4.17
CA ALA A 205 13.77 31.35 -3.67
C ALA A 205 12.37 31.92 -3.90
N TYR A 206 11.53 31.87 -2.87
CA TYR A 206 10.24 32.57 -2.84
C TYR A 206 10.41 34.08 -2.68
N SER A 207 9.38 34.82 -3.09
CA SER A 207 9.31 36.27 -2.90
C SER A 207 9.16 36.62 -1.41
N GLU A 208 9.58 37.82 -1.02
CA GLU A 208 9.52 38.30 0.37
C GLU A 208 8.07 38.39 0.90
N ASN A 209 7.08 38.51 0.00
CA ASN A 209 5.66 38.65 0.35
C ASN A 209 5.06 37.33 0.83
N GLU A 210 5.44 36.21 0.23
CA GLU A 210 4.97 34.86 0.59
C GLU A 210 5.52 34.40 1.94
N ARG A 211 6.69 34.91 2.37
CA ARG A 211 7.21 34.67 3.71
C ARG A 211 6.45 35.48 4.78
N LYS A 212 6.05 36.71 4.46
CA LYS A 212 5.30 37.59 5.36
C LYS A 212 3.85 37.13 5.59
N SER A 213 3.23 36.46 4.62
CA SER A 213 1.88 35.87 4.82
C SER A 213 1.91 34.72 5.83
N ALA A 214 2.94 33.87 5.79
CA ALA A 214 3.07 32.74 6.70
C ALA A 214 3.37 33.14 8.16
N GLU A 215 3.98 34.31 8.38
CA GLU A 215 4.22 34.88 9.72
C GLU A 215 2.94 35.39 10.42
N ASN A 216 1.83 35.58 9.68
CA ASN A 216 0.57 36.11 10.20
C ASN A 216 -0.53 35.04 10.42
N VAL A 217 -0.21 33.75 10.27
CA VAL A 217 -1.17 32.65 10.45
C VAL A 217 -1.45 32.44 11.95
N THR A 218 -2.73 32.33 12.32
CA THR A 218 -3.18 32.14 13.71
C THR A 218 -4.27 31.07 13.80
N GLY A 219 -4.61 30.64 15.03
CA GLY A 219 -5.68 29.66 15.28
C GLY A 219 -5.44 28.32 14.58
N CYS A 220 -6.52 27.68 14.13
CA CYS A 220 -6.49 26.38 13.46
C CYS A 220 -5.66 26.39 12.16
N ALA A 221 -5.60 27.53 11.45
CA ALA A 221 -4.73 27.64 10.28
C ALA A 221 -3.25 27.48 10.65
N LYS A 222 -2.83 27.88 11.86
CA LYS A 222 -1.44 27.75 12.32
C LYS A 222 -1.13 26.35 12.83
N GLU A 223 -2.07 25.76 13.54
CA GLU A 223 -1.93 24.45 14.16
C GLU A 223 -3.32 23.81 14.32
N ILE A 224 -3.56 22.75 13.57
CA ILE A 224 -4.78 21.98 13.51
C ILE A 224 -4.81 21.03 14.72
N THR A 225 -5.36 21.51 15.83
CA THR A 225 -5.61 20.68 17.01
C THR A 225 -6.81 19.78 16.78
N ALA A 226 -7.01 18.80 17.66
CA ALA A 226 -8.20 17.97 17.63
C ALA A 226 -9.52 18.76 17.86
N ASP A 227 -9.50 19.92 18.53
CA ASP A 227 -10.67 20.81 18.59
C ASP A 227 -10.99 21.43 17.21
N CYS A 228 -9.95 21.82 16.46
CA CYS A 228 -10.09 22.28 15.07
C CYS A 228 -10.72 21.19 14.20
N ILE A 229 -10.21 19.96 14.29
CA ILE A 229 -10.76 18.81 13.55
C ILE A 229 -12.21 18.51 13.96
N SER A 230 -12.53 18.57 15.25
CA SER A 230 -13.90 18.39 15.73
C SER A 230 -14.87 19.39 15.09
N THR A 231 -14.40 20.61 14.82
CA THR A 231 -15.18 21.66 14.18
C THR A 231 -15.26 21.46 12.67
N LEU A 232 -14.11 21.29 12.00
CA LEU A 232 -14.01 21.11 10.55
C LEU A 232 -14.84 19.93 10.04
N LEU A 233 -14.73 18.78 10.72
CA LEU A 233 -15.38 17.53 10.32
C LEU A 233 -16.75 17.34 10.97
N ASN A 234 -17.22 18.31 11.76
CA ASN A 234 -18.43 18.17 12.59
C ASN A 234 -18.41 16.89 13.43
N PHE A 235 -17.24 16.54 13.95
CA PHE A 235 -16.91 15.24 14.52
C PHE A 235 -16.62 15.36 16.02
N PRO A 236 -17.66 15.35 16.88
CA PRO A 236 -17.49 15.59 18.30
C PRO A 236 -16.76 14.44 18.97
N PHE A 237 -16.00 14.76 20.02
CA PHE A 237 -15.40 13.75 20.87
C PHE A 237 -16.48 12.84 21.51
N PRO A 238 -16.21 11.54 21.72
CA PRO A 238 -17.15 10.62 22.35
C PRO A 238 -17.57 11.02 23.77
N ASP A 239 -18.70 10.50 24.26
CA ASP A 239 -19.06 10.65 25.68
C ASP A 239 -18.23 9.68 26.55
N LEU A 240 -17.63 10.16 27.64
CA LEU A 240 -16.83 9.36 28.56
C LEU A 240 -17.67 8.37 29.40
N THR A 241 -18.98 8.58 29.49
CA THR A 241 -19.90 7.64 30.15
C THR A 241 -20.14 6.36 29.35
N TYR A 242 -19.68 6.34 28.10
CA TYR A 242 -19.79 5.17 27.23
C TYR A 242 -18.82 4.07 27.67
N THR A 243 -19.36 2.92 28.10
CA THR A 243 -18.57 1.71 28.27
C THR A 243 -18.46 0.98 26.94
N ALA A 244 -17.24 0.60 26.56
CA ALA A 244 -17.00 -0.21 25.36
C ALA A 244 -17.86 -1.48 25.41
N THR A 245 -18.83 -1.60 24.51
CA THR A 245 -19.75 -2.75 24.45
C THR A 245 -19.12 -3.98 23.81
N THR A 246 -17.94 -3.84 23.20
CA THR A 246 -17.22 -4.91 22.49
C THR A 246 -15.76 -4.97 22.94
N THR A 247 -15.20 -6.17 22.96
CA THR A 247 -13.77 -6.39 23.24
C THR A 247 -12.88 -6.11 22.03
N GLN A 248 -13.44 -6.18 20.81
CA GLN A 248 -12.74 -5.90 19.55
C GLN A 248 -13.02 -4.47 19.10
N SER A 249 -11.95 -3.75 18.74
CA SER A 249 -12.00 -2.41 18.16
C SER A 249 -12.61 -2.41 16.76
N SER A 250 -13.31 -1.34 16.38
CA SER A 250 -13.76 -1.15 15.01
C SER A 250 -12.67 -0.54 14.09
N PHE A 251 -11.55 -0.06 14.66
CA PHE A 251 -10.50 0.64 13.95
C PHE A 251 -9.13 -0.02 14.11
N GLY A 252 -8.48 -0.32 12.98
CA GLY A 252 -7.08 -0.75 12.89
C GLY A 252 -6.24 0.23 12.09
N THR A 253 -5.08 0.60 12.60
CA THR A 253 -4.05 1.35 11.87
C THR A 253 -2.91 0.39 11.52
N PHE A 254 -2.71 0.14 10.22
CA PHE A 254 -1.67 -0.76 9.70
C PHE A 254 -0.34 -0.01 9.58
N GLN A 255 0.70 -0.63 10.14
CA GLN A 255 2.05 -0.08 10.26
C GLN A 255 3.08 -1.15 9.91
N LYS A 256 4.25 -0.69 9.44
CA LYS A 256 5.39 -1.57 9.14
C LYS A 256 6.69 -0.85 9.45
N GLY A 257 7.52 -1.46 10.29
CA GLY A 257 8.91 -1.01 10.53
C GLY A 257 9.03 0.36 11.20
N ASP A 258 7.96 0.87 11.82
CA ASP A 258 8.01 2.12 12.58
C ASP A 258 7.20 1.99 13.87
N TYR A 259 7.64 2.61 14.97
CA TYR A 259 7.16 2.26 16.30
C TYR A 259 6.87 3.48 17.20
N TYR A 260 5.66 3.57 17.76
CA TYR A 260 5.25 4.67 18.63
C TYR A 260 5.83 4.57 20.06
N GLN A 261 6.07 5.70 20.71
CA GLN A 261 6.49 5.78 22.10
C GLN A 261 5.35 6.28 23.00
N GLN A 262 4.98 5.50 24.03
CA GLN A 262 3.96 5.92 25.00
C GLN A 262 4.26 7.27 25.68
N PRO A 263 5.52 7.61 26.05
CA PRO A 263 5.82 8.92 26.62
C PRO A 263 5.48 10.12 25.70
N ASP A 264 5.55 9.94 24.38
CA ASP A 264 5.20 11.01 23.43
C ASP A 264 3.68 11.21 23.39
N LEU A 265 2.91 10.11 23.37
CA LEU A 265 1.46 10.17 23.50
C LEU A 265 1.03 10.83 24.82
N ASP A 266 1.68 10.48 25.93
CA ASP A 266 1.40 11.09 27.23
C ASP A 266 1.67 12.60 27.22
N LEU A 267 2.75 13.06 26.57
CA LEU A 267 3.02 14.50 26.41
C LEU A 267 1.90 15.19 25.61
N TYR A 268 1.40 14.55 24.54
CA TYR A 268 0.26 15.04 23.78
C TYR A 268 -1.02 15.09 24.62
N TRP A 269 -1.33 14.04 25.40
CA TRP A 269 -2.49 14.05 26.31
C TRP A 269 -2.40 15.14 27.36
N ASN A 270 -1.23 15.34 27.97
CA ASN A 270 -1.04 16.39 28.96
C ASN A 270 -1.19 17.80 28.37
N GLU A 271 -0.82 17.99 27.10
CA GLU A 271 -0.96 19.28 26.43
C GLU A 271 -2.40 19.57 26.00
N PHE A 272 -3.06 18.61 25.35
CA PHE A 272 -4.35 18.86 24.68
C PHE A 272 -5.55 18.25 25.40
N PHE A 273 -5.37 17.22 26.23
CA PHE A 273 -6.44 16.44 26.85
C PHE A 273 -6.24 16.08 28.34
N PRO A 274 -5.66 16.95 29.21
CA PRO A 274 -5.17 16.57 30.54
C PRO A 274 -6.27 16.07 31.50
N GLU A 275 -7.51 16.53 31.33
CA GLU A 275 -8.65 16.13 32.16
C GLU A 275 -9.50 15.02 31.53
N ARG A 276 -9.20 14.65 30.28
CA ARG A 276 -10.01 13.76 29.46
C ARG A 276 -9.35 12.41 29.22
N ILE A 277 -8.05 12.41 28.88
CA ILE A 277 -7.29 11.22 28.51
C ILE A 277 -6.17 11.02 29.53
N PRO A 278 -6.25 9.99 30.38
CA PRO A 278 -5.20 9.72 31.37
C PRO A 278 -3.87 9.32 30.73
N ASN A 279 -2.75 9.68 31.36
CA ASN A 279 -1.43 9.15 31.00
C ASN A 279 -1.43 7.60 31.02
N GLY A 280 -0.68 7.00 30.10
CA GLY A 280 -0.69 5.56 29.83
C GLY A 280 -1.84 5.11 28.93
N THR A 281 -2.69 6.01 28.45
CA THR A 281 -3.68 5.68 27.41
C THR A 281 -2.96 5.42 26.09
N GLY A 282 -3.11 4.20 25.58
CA GLY A 282 -2.52 3.74 24.33
C GLY A 282 -3.38 2.69 23.63
N PRO A 283 -2.98 2.26 22.42
CA PRO A 283 -3.76 1.35 21.59
C PRO A 283 -3.75 -0.09 22.12
N ASN A 284 -4.64 -0.92 21.56
CA ASN A 284 -4.43 -2.36 21.53
C ASN A 284 -3.33 -2.67 20.51
N PHE A 285 -2.55 -3.71 20.75
CA PHE A 285 -1.47 -4.11 19.85
C PHE A 285 -1.75 -5.48 19.23
N VAL A 286 -1.59 -5.55 17.91
CA VAL A 286 -1.59 -6.79 17.13
C VAL A 286 -0.25 -6.91 16.44
N SER A 287 0.45 -8.01 16.74
CA SER A 287 1.64 -8.44 16.03
C SER A 287 1.22 -9.37 14.90
N ILE A 288 1.64 -9.04 13.68
CA ILE A 288 1.62 -9.94 12.53
C ILE A 288 3.07 -10.27 12.22
N ASP A 289 3.40 -11.56 12.23
CA ASP A 289 4.71 -12.09 11.82
C ASP A 289 5.90 -11.42 12.51
N GLY A 290 5.72 -11.11 13.79
CA GLY A 290 6.79 -10.55 14.59
C GLY A 290 6.82 -9.04 14.68
N GLY A 291 5.80 -8.34 14.20
CA GLY A 291 5.62 -6.92 14.51
C GLY A 291 5.80 -6.63 16.00
N LEU A 292 6.58 -5.60 16.34
CA LEU A 292 7.03 -5.31 17.70
C LEU A 292 6.50 -3.96 18.24
N LEU A 293 6.53 -3.84 19.57
CA LEU A 293 6.48 -2.58 20.31
C LEU A 293 7.88 -2.04 20.57
N VAL A 294 8.01 -0.73 20.85
CA VAL A 294 9.30 -0.11 21.19
C VAL A 294 10.01 -0.81 22.35
N SER A 295 9.27 -1.20 23.38
CA SER A 295 9.82 -1.90 24.55
C SER A 295 10.41 -3.27 24.26
N GLU A 296 10.06 -3.85 23.10
CA GLU A 296 10.51 -5.16 22.67
C GLU A 296 11.76 -5.07 21.77
N LEU A 297 12.19 -3.87 21.38
CA LEU A 297 13.34 -3.63 20.51
C LEU A 297 14.63 -3.65 21.36
N LYS A 298 15.57 -4.52 21.00
CA LYS A 298 16.78 -4.78 21.79
C LYS A 298 17.89 -3.73 21.58
N ASP A 299 17.99 -3.14 20.38
CA ASP A 299 19.01 -2.14 19.97
C ASP A 299 18.39 -0.77 19.64
N TRP A 300 17.25 -0.43 20.25
CA TRP A 300 16.62 0.87 20.03
C TRP A 300 17.59 2.00 20.34
N ASN A 301 17.94 2.80 19.33
CA ASN A 301 18.68 4.04 19.52
C ASN A 301 17.68 5.14 19.94
N PRO A 302 17.70 5.62 21.19
CA PRO A 302 16.74 6.61 21.69
C PRO A 302 16.84 8.00 21.03
N GLY A 303 17.76 8.19 20.08
CA GLY A 303 17.90 9.40 19.29
C GLY A 303 17.69 9.22 17.78
N ALA A 304 17.30 8.03 17.32
CA ALA A 304 16.87 7.83 15.95
C ALA A 304 15.35 8.09 15.89
N SER A 305 14.93 8.93 14.93
CA SER A 305 13.54 9.37 14.75
C SER A 305 12.68 8.25 14.18
N TYR A 306 12.57 7.14 14.90
CA TYR A 306 11.64 6.05 14.67
C TYR A 306 10.35 6.39 15.42
N GLY A 307 9.24 6.48 14.69
CA GLY A 307 7.91 6.53 15.28
C GLY A 307 7.08 7.74 14.91
N ALA A 308 7.52 8.59 13.98
CA ALA A 308 6.81 9.82 13.61
C ALA A 308 5.39 9.52 13.09
N GLU A 309 5.31 8.60 12.14
CA GLU A 309 4.06 8.18 11.51
C GLU A 309 3.11 7.48 12.52
N PRO A 310 3.53 6.42 13.26
CA PRO A 310 2.63 5.74 14.19
C PRO A 310 2.26 6.60 15.40
N ALA A 311 3.14 7.50 15.88
CA ALA A 311 2.77 8.46 16.92
C ALA A 311 1.70 9.42 16.42
N SER A 312 1.92 10.06 15.25
CA SER A 312 0.96 10.98 14.64
C SER A 312 -0.40 10.31 14.40
N ASN A 313 -0.41 9.06 13.92
CA ASN A 313 -1.63 8.29 13.71
C ASN A 313 -2.44 8.12 15.00
N LEU A 314 -1.78 7.88 16.13
CA LEU A 314 -2.42 7.69 17.42
C LEU A 314 -2.85 9.00 18.08
N GLU A 315 -2.03 10.05 17.99
CA GLU A 315 -2.32 11.40 18.47
C GLU A 315 -3.59 11.98 17.81
N GLN A 316 -3.83 11.64 16.55
CA GLN A 316 -5.01 12.08 15.80
C GLN A 316 -6.25 11.21 16.02
N THR A 317 -6.10 9.91 16.31
CA THR A 317 -7.24 8.99 16.35
C THR A 317 -7.79 8.76 17.76
N ILE A 318 -6.92 8.65 18.77
CA ILE A 318 -7.33 8.35 20.14
C ILE A 318 -8.28 9.42 20.71
N PRO A 319 -8.08 10.75 20.50
CA PRO A 319 -9.02 11.76 20.98
C PRO A 319 -10.47 11.53 20.57
N PHE A 320 -10.67 11.05 19.33
CA PHE A 320 -11.99 10.81 18.75
C PHE A 320 -12.54 9.41 18.99
N TYR A 321 -11.79 8.54 19.67
CA TYR A 321 -12.19 7.15 19.92
C TYR A 321 -12.27 6.79 21.40
N PHE A 322 -11.47 7.44 22.25
CA PHE A 322 -11.48 7.23 23.69
C PHE A 322 -12.90 7.41 24.28
N PRO A 323 -13.39 6.47 25.13
CA PRO A 323 -12.64 5.42 25.84
C PRO A 323 -12.45 4.10 25.07
N ASN A 324 -12.95 3.96 23.83
CA ASN A 324 -12.60 2.81 23.00
C ASN A 324 -11.11 2.87 22.61
N LYS A 325 -10.54 1.70 22.31
CA LYS A 325 -9.13 1.59 21.93
C LYS A 325 -8.95 1.41 20.43
N VAL A 326 -8.09 2.22 19.84
CA VAL A 326 -7.51 1.99 18.51
C VAL A 326 -6.69 0.71 18.55
N THR A 327 -6.65 -0.06 17.46
CA THR A 327 -5.74 -1.19 17.30
C THR A 327 -4.57 -0.79 16.39
N VAL A 328 -3.34 -0.92 16.87
CA VAL A 328 -2.15 -0.90 16.02
C VAL A 328 -1.92 -2.32 15.48
N ILE A 329 -1.84 -2.44 14.16
CA ILE A 329 -1.50 -3.67 13.46
C ILE A 329 -0.08 -3.50 12.93
N GLN A 330 0.89 -4.04 13.64
CA GLN A 330 2.30 -3.98 13.27
C GLN A 330 2.69 -5.28 12.56
N GLN A 331 3.32 -5.13 11.40
CA GLN A 331 3.76 -6.25 10.58
C GLN A 331 5.27 -6.41 10.59
N ASP A 332 5.69 -7.67 10.54
CA ASP A 332 7.07 -8.16 10.40
C ASP A 332 7.97 -7.80 11.60
N ASP A 333 8.89 -8.70 11.92
CA ASP A 333 9.99 -8.37 12.83
C ASP A 333 10.97 -7.36 12.22
N GLU A 334 11.90 -6.86 13.05
CA GLU A 334 12.81 -5.79 12.64
C GLU A 334 13.65 -6.16 11.40
N TYR A 335 13.95 -7.44 11.16
CA TYR A 335 14.69 -7.83 9.96
C TYR A 335 13.88 -7.57 8.69
N TYR A 336 12.65 -8.10 8.64
CA TYR A 336 11.81 -8.06 7.43
C TYR A 336 11.04 -6.75 7.26
N ALA A 337 10.75 -6.04 8.35
CA ALA A 337 10.08 -4.75 8.31
C ALA A 337 10.96 -3.65 7.67
N PHE A 338 12.28 -3.67 7.93
CA PHE A 338 13.24 -2.68 7.43
C PHE A 338 13.90 -3.07 6.10
N ASP A 339 13.97 -4.37 5.76
CA ASP A 339 14.51 -4.86 4.47
C ASP A 339 13.41 -4.83 3.39
N HIS A 340 13.01 -3.62 3.02
CA HIS A 340 11.86 -3.24 2.16
C HIS A 340 11.23 -4.42 1.39
N ASP A 341 10.31 -5.13 2.03
CA ASP A 341 9.57 -6.19 1.38
C ASP A 341 8.63 -5.61 0.29
N PRO A 342 8.70 -6.09 -0.96
CA PRO A 342 7.91 -5.60 -2.07
C PRO A 342 6.42 -5.88 -1.87
N GLY A 343 6.04 -6.73 -0.92
CA GLY A 343 4.67 -7.13 -0.66
C GLY A 343 3.76 -6.08 -0.06
N LEU A 344 4.28 -5.14 0.76
CA LEU A 344 3.56 -4.25 1.68
C LEU A 344 2.41 -4.92 2.44
N LEU A 345 1.33 -5.25 1.73
CA LEU A 345 0.13 -5.91 2.19
C LEU A 345 0.24 -7.44 2.30
N ASN A 346 1.22 -8.11 1.69
CA ASN A 346 1.20 -9.59 1.64
C ASN A 346 1.12 -10.23 3.03
N PRO A 347 2.00 -9.93 4.00
CA PRO A 347 1.94 -10.63 5.28
C PRO A 347 0.65 -10.30 6.05
N MET A 348 0.12 -9.08 5.92
CA MET A 348 -1.21 -8.76 6.45
C MET A 348 -2.31 -9.57 5.76
N LEU A 349 -2.34 -9.64 4.42
CA LEU A 349 -3.33 -10.43 3.68
C LEU A 349 -3.23 -11.91 4.05
N ASP A 350 -2.01 -12.44 4.15
CA ASP A 350 -1.70 -13.79 4.62
C ASP A 350 -2.25 -14.07 6.01
N ALA A 351 -2.01 -13.16 6.94
CA ALA A 351 -2.52 -13.29 8.29
C ALA A 351 -4.04 -13.28 8.32
N ILE A 352 -4.72 -12.58 7.39
CA ILE A 352 -6.17 -12.49 7.32
C ILE A 352 -6.81 -13.72 6.68
N ASP A 353 -6.41 -14.08 5.45
CA ASP A 353 -7.15 -15.04 4.62
C ASP A 353 -6.37 -16.31 4.29
N GLY A 354 -5.13 -16.41 4.75
CA GLY A 354 -4.29 -17.57 4.55
C GLY A 354 -3.77 -17.76 3.12
N SER A 355 -3.88 -16.72 2.28
CA SER A 355 -3.75 -16.84 0.83
C SER A 355 -2.39 -17.35 0.36
N TYR A 356 -1.28 -17.02 1.01
CA TYR A 356 0.07 -17.37 0.59
C TYR A 356 0.82 -18.29 1.58
N CYS A 357 0.21 -18.70 2.70
CA CYS A 357 0.98 -19.13 3.87
C CYS A 357 0.93 -20.63 4.27
N THR A 358 0.10 -21.48 3.65
CA THR A 358 -0.08 -22.88 4.15
C THR A 358 0.46 -24.00 3.27
N SER A 359 1.04 -23.71 2.11
CA SER A 359 1.29 -24.76 1.13
C SER A 359 2.73 -25.32 1.23
N CYS A 360 2.88 -26.45 1.93
CA CYS A 360 4.15 -27.20 2.10
C CYS A 360 4.45 -28.22 1.00
N SER A 361 5.65 -28.14 0.44
CA SER A 361 6.18 -29.05 -0.57
C SER A 361 7.68 -29.22 -0.39
N ASN A 362 8.20 -30.45 -0.40
CA ASN A 362 9.65 -30.70 -0.28
C ASN A 362 10.29 -30.21 1.04
N GLY A 363 9.52 -30.08 2.12
CA GLY A 363 10.02 -29.49 3.36
C GLY A 363 10.14 -27.97 3.32
N ILE A 364 9.60 -27.34 2.26
CA ILE A 364 9.52 -25.91 2.09
C ILE A 364 8.05 -25.47 2.04
N CYS A 365 7.65 -24.55 2.90
CA CYS A 365 6.25 -24.21 3.16
C CYS A 365 5.96 -22.77 2.81
N GLY A 366 5.17 -22.54 1.77
CA GLY A 366 4.70 -21.21 1.36
C GLY A 366 5.85 -20.30 0.93
N ASN A 367 6.68 -19.91 1.89
CA ASN A 367 7.81 -19.02 1.80
C ASN A 367 9.13 -19.77 1.60
N ASP A 368 10.01 -19.20 0.79
CA ASP A 368 11.38 -19.66 0.58
C ASP A 368 12.25 -19.46 1.83
N PRO A 369 12.84 -20.53 2.42
CA PRO A 369 13.69 -20.45 3.60
C PRO A 369 15.07 -19.83 3.33
N THR A 370 15.26 -19.27 2.15
CA THR A 370 16.44 -18.53 1.72
C THR A 370 16.09 -17.17 1.13
N LEU A 371 14.83 -16.89 0.77
CA LEU A 371 14.44 -15.68 0.01
C LEU A 371 13.21 -14.93 0.55
N ASP A 372 12.28 -15.58 1.26
CA ASP A 372 11.12 -14.93 1.90
C ASP A 372 11.36 -14.74 3.41
N PRO A 373 10.49 -13.97 4.09
CA PRO A 373 10.34 -14.03 5.53
C PRO A 373 10.14 -15.45 6.06
N ILE A 374 11.10 -15.90 6.88
CA ILE A 374 11.09 -17.22 7.52
C ILE A 374 10.73 -17.01 8.98
N TYR A 375 9.70 -17.72 9.41
CA TYR A 375 9.25 -17.67 10.80
C TYR A 375 9.09 -19.09 11.35
N PRO A 376 9.70 -19.45 12.50
CA PRO A 376 10.57 -18.63 13.35
C PRO A 376 11.78 -18.04 12.63
N ASP A 377 12.12 -16.79 12.90
CA ASP A 377 13.25 -16.08 12.30
C ASP A 377 14.58 -16.71 12.75
N ILE A 378 15.27 -17.30 11.78
CA ILE A 378 16.54 -18.01 11.94
C ILE A 378 17.75 -17.15 11.54
N ASN A 379 17.54 -15.94 11.04
CA ASN A 379 18.63 -15.11 10.55
C ASN A 379 19.60 -14.73 11.69
N PRO A 380 20.92 -14.71 11.43
CA PRO A 380 21.88 -14.23 12.41
C PRO A 380 21.67 -12.72 12.62
N PRO A 381 21.91 -12.20 13.83
CA PRO A 381 21.93 -10.76 14.06
C PRO A 381 22.89 -10.10 13.07
N LEU A 382 22.50 -8.97 12.48
CA LEU A 382 23.37 -8.25 11.55
C LEU A 382 24.70 -7.92 12.25
N PRO A 383 25.87 -8.02 11.59
CA PRO A 383 27.19 -7.85 12.24
C PRO A 383 27.39 -6.50 12.94
N GLU A 384 26.57 -5.51 12.60
CA GLU A 384 26.62 -4.13 13.12
C GLU A 384 25.58 -3.89 14.24
N ALA A 385 24.76 -4.90 14.55
CA ALA A 385 23.67 -4.80 15.52
C ALA A 385 23.75 -5.93 16.54
N THR A 386 24.12 -5.55 17.75
CA THR A 386 24.24 -6.44 18.90
C THR A 386 22.92 -6.54 19.66
N GLY A 387 21.81 -6.90 19.00
CA GLY A 387 20.52 -6.94 19.68
C GLY A 387 19.31 -6.58 18.82
N TRP A 388 18.95 -7.39 17.83
CA TRP A 388 17.61 -7.33 17.23
C TRP A 388 16.66 -8.32 17.93
N THR A 389 15.37 -7.99 17.98
CA THR A 389 14.33 -8.92 18.41
C THR A 389 13.81 -9.70 17.22
N ARG A 390 13.99 -11.01 17.30
CA ARG A 390 13.62 -11.97 16.25
C ARG A 390 12.31 -12.63 16.62
N TRP A 391 11.47 -12.88 15.63
CA TRP A 391 10.22 -13.60 15.88
C TRP A 391 10.45 -15.10 15.97
N GLU A 392 10.37 -15.67 17.17
CA GLU A 392 10.65 -17.10 17.38
C GLU A 392 9.42 -18.02 17.21
N LYS A 393 8.29 -17.49 16.72
CA LYS A 393 7.04 -18.27 16.54
C LYS A 393 6.77 -18.56 15.05
N PRO A 394 5.86 -19.51 14.74
CA PRO A 394 5.49 -19.80 13.36
C PRO A 394 4.88 -18.60 12.64
N TYR A 395 4.90 -18.66 11.32
CA TYR A 395 4.21 -17.70 10.43
C TYR A 395 2.70 -17.66 10.70
N GLN A 396 2.12 -16.47 10.74
CA GLN A 396 0.72 -16.23 11.02
C GLN A 396 -0.09 -16.34 9.74
N CYS A 397 -0.78 -17.47 9.57
CA CYS A 397 -1.58 -17.75 8.38
C CYS A 397 -3.07 -17.89 8.70
N GLY A 398 -3.91 -16.99 8.17
CA GLY A 398 -5.35 -16.99 8.48
C GLY A 398 -5.67 -16.89 9.98
N THR A 399 -4.73 -16.32 10.77
CA THR A 399 -4.82 -16.25 12.23
C THR A 399 -5.36 -14.92 12.73
N PHE A 400 -5.43 -13.91 11.87
CA PHE A 400 -5.82 -12.55 12.21
C PHE A 400 -7.22 -12.23 11.68
N LYS A 401 -8.13 -11.85 12.58
CA LYS A 401 -9.43 -11.30 12.20
C LYS A 401 -9.33 -9.78 12.16
N PRO A 402 -9.43 -9.14 10.99
CA PRO A 402 -9.26 -7.71 10.87
C PRO A 402 -10.39 -6.95 11.58
N PRO A 403 -10.12 -5.73 12.08
CA PRO A 403 -11.20 -4.81 12.41
C PRO A 403 -12.00 -4.43 11.15
N PRO A 404 -13.27 -4.01 11.31
CA PRO A 404 -14.10 -3.51 10.22
C PRO A 404 -13.46 -2.42 9.36
N ILE A 405 -12.64 -1.54 9.94
CA ILE A 405 -11.90 -0.50 9.22
C ILE A 405 -10.39 -0.72 9.40
N ILE A 406 -9.65 -0.84 8.29
CA ILE A 406 -8.18 -0.86 8.27
C ILE A 406 -7.68 0.38 7.52
N SER A 407 -6.93 1.22 8.23
CA SER A 407 -6.34 2.46 7.73
C SER A 407 -4.83 2.36 7.62
N SER A 408 -4.24 2.94 6.56
CA SER A 408 -2.79 3.09 6.47
C SER A 408 -2.35 4.25 5.57
N SER A 409 -1.08 4.56 5.70
CA SER A 409 -0.33 5.63 5.04
C SER A 409 1.01 5.14 4.48
N TYR A 410 1.21 3.82 4.44
CA TYR A 410 2.41 3.19 3.87
C TYR A 410 2.17 2.80 2.43
N TYR A 411 3.18 3.02 1.57
CA TYR A 411 3.12 2.73 0.15
C TYR A 411 4.18 1.70 -0.24
N SER A 412 3.93 1.03 -1.35
CA SER A 412 4.93 0.20 -2.01
C SER A 412 5.32 0.82 -3.33
N ILE A 413 6.57 0.59 -3.75
CA ILE A 413 7.01 0.89 -5.10
C ILE A 413 6.47 -0.09 -6.15
N LEU A 414 5.74 -1.14 -5.73
CA LEU A 414 4.93 -1.94 -6.65
C LEU A 414 4.07 -1.05 -7.54
N GLY A 415 4.02 -1.36 -8.84
CA GLY A 415 3.19 -0.62 -9.78
C GLY A 415 3.79 0.71 -10.25
N LYS A 416 4.98 1.12 -9.76
CA LYS A 416 5.83 2.08 -10.48
C LYS A 416 6.26 1.46 -11.81
N ASP A 417 6.64 2.29 -12.78
CA ASP A 417 6.98 1.88 -14.16
C ASP A 417 8.09 0.81 -14.24
N ASP A 418 8.78 0.53 -13.14
CA ASP A 418 10.01 -0.24 -13.03
C ASP A 418 9.99 -1.43 -12.08
N GLU A 419 8.96 -1.61 -11.25
CA GLU A 419 8.95 -2.65 -10.23
C GLU A 419 7.66 -3.46 -10.15
N HIS A 420 7.83 -4.74 -10.49
CA HIS A 420 6.87 -5.84 -10.45
C HIS A 420 5.58 -5.63 -11.27
N THR A 421 5.07 -6.75 -11.80
CA THR A 421 4.10 -6.73 -12.88
C THR A 421 2.72 -6.24 -12.44
N GLN A 422 2.03 -5.53 -13.33
CA GLN A 422 0.59 -5.26 -13.28
C GLN A 422 -0.24 -6.41 -12.68
N ALA A 423 0.07 -7.66 -13.04
CA ALA A 423 -0.62 -8.85 -12.54
C ALA A 423 -0.61 -8.95 -11.01
N TYR A 424 0.48 -8.54 -10.35
CA TYR A 424 0.63 -8.60 -8.91
C TYR A 424 -0.23 -7.56 -8.18
N SER A 425 -0.18 -6.30 -8.64
CA SER A 425 -1.03 -5.23 -8.10
C SER A 425 -2.51 -5.53 -8.32
N LEU A 426 -2.88 -6.04 -9.51
CA LEU A 426 -4.25 -6.49 -9.80
C LEU A 426 -4.68 -7.59 -8.83
N ARG A 427 -3.78 -8.53 -8.51
CA ARG A 427 -4.06 -9.63 -7.59
C ARG A 427 -4.26 -9.16 -6.16
N GLN A 428 -3.37 -8.33 -5.60
CA GLN A 428 -3.57 -7.78 -4.26
C GLN A 428 -4.89 -6.99 -4.16
N CYS A 429 -5.21 -6.20 -5.18
CA CYS A 429 -6.45 -5.46 -5.23
C CYS A 429 -7.69 -6.40 -5.29
N ALA A 430 -7.59 -7.54 -5.97
CA ALA A 430 -8.63 -8.58 -5.94
C ALA A 430 -8.79 -9.24 -4.55
N GLU A 431 -7.71 -9.38 -3.77
CA GLU A 431 -7.79 -9.85 -2.37
C GLU A 431 -8.54 -8.83 -1.50
N ILE A 432 -8.26 -7.53 -1.66
CA ILE A 432 -8.97 -6.45 -0.97
C ILE A 432 -10.47 -6.48 -1.31
N MET A 433 -10.83 -6.64 -2.58
CA MET A 433 -12.23 -6.79 -3.01
C MET A 433 -12.93 -7.93 -2.27
N LYS A 434 -12.29 -9.09 -2.17
CA LYS A 434 -12.83 -10.26 -1.47
C LYS A 434 -12.99 -10.03 0.04
N LEU A 435 -12.11 -9.25 0.65
CA LEU A 435 -12.25 -8.85 2.06
C LEU A 435 -13.35 -7.80 2.24
N SER A 436 -13.56 -6.92 1.26
CA SER A 436 -14.69 -6.00 1.25
C SER A 436 -16.04 -6.69 1.08
N LEU A 437 -16.10 -7.81 0.34
CA LEU A 437 -17.26 -8.71 0.34
C LEU A 437 -17.59 -9.24 1.74
N GLN A 438 -16.58 -9.41 2.59
CA GLN A 438 -16.70 -9.85 3.98
C GLN A 438 -16.90 -8.70 4.98
N GLY A 439 -17.07 -7.46 4.51
CA GLY A 439 -17.39 -6.31 5.35
C GLY A 439 -16.20 -5.50 5.86
N VAL A 440 -15.00 -5.72 5.34
CA VAL A 440 -13.81 -4.91 5.68
C VAL A 440 -13.70 -3.70 4.75
N THR A 441 -13.56 -2.51 5.34
CA THR A 441 -13.23 -1.27 4.62
C THR A 441 -11.73 -1.01 4.69
N PHE A 442 -11.07 -0.99 3.54
CA PHE A 442 -9.68 -0.54 3.42
C PHE A 442 -9.65 0.94 3.08
N ILE A 443 -8.82 1.70 3.79
CA ILE A 443 -8.67 3.15 3.58
C ILE A 443 -7.19 3.52 3.57
N TRP A 444 -6.75 4.22 2.53
CA TRP A 444 -5.34 4.60 2.32
C TRP A 444 -5.19 6.09 2.06
N ALA A 445 -4.08 6.65 2.53
CA ALA A 445 -3.66 7.99 2.14
C ALA A 445 -3.35 8.03 0.63
N SER A 446 -3.53 9.19 -0.02
CA SER A 446 -3.34 9.33 -1.47
C SER A 446 -1.93 9.72 -1.91
N GLY A 447 -1.08 10.11 -0.95
CA GLY A 447 0.31 10.48 -1.15
C GLY A 447 0.56 11.97 -0.86
N ASP A 448 1.82 12.32 -0.66
CA ASP A 448 2.23 13.68 -0.25
C ASP A 448 3.05 14.42 -1.33
N GLU A 449 3.08 13.89 -2.54
CA GLU A 449 3.93 14.40 -3.63
C GLU A 449 3.17 15.15 -4.73
N GLY A 450 1.90 15.51 -4.49
CA GLY A 450 1.03 16.06 -5.54
C GLY A 450 0.92 15.08 -6.72
N VAL A 451 1.25 15.54 -7.93
CA VAL A 451 1.35 14.65 -9.11
C VAL A 451 2.78 14.12 -9.36
N GLY A 452 3.76 14.44 -8.50
CA GLY A 452 5.13 13.91 -8.54
C GLY A 452 6.21 14.97 -8.27
N TYR A 453 6.53 15.25 -7.01
CA TYR A 453 7.47 16.29 -6.62
C TYR A 453 8.87 15.83 -6.18
N THR A 454 9.12 14.54 -5.99
CA THR A 454 10.43 14.08 -5.50
C THR A 454 11.56 14.13 -6.52
N ASP A 455 12.71 14.62 -6.02
CA ASP A 455 14.13 14.61 -6.46
C ASP A 455 14.54 14.50 -7.95
N GLY A 456 13.61 14.67 -8.90
CA GLY A 456 13.81 14.49 -10.33
C GLY A 456 13.56 13.05 -10.83
N THR A 457 13.11 12.14 -9.96
CA THR A 457 12.65 10.79 -10.35
C THR A 457 11.15 10.73 -10.61
N ALA A 458 10.35 11.53 -9.91
CA ALA A 458 8.89 11.42 -9.80
C ALA A 458 8.09 11.61 -11.10
N CYS A 459 8.72 12.07 -12.19
CA CYS A 459 8.04 12.32 -13.46
C CYS A 459 8.87 11.97 -14.69
N ARG A 460 9.74 10.97 -14.55
CA ARG A 460 10.56 10.49 -15.66
C ARG A 460 9.67 10.07 -16.83
N ARG A 461 10.11 10.41 -18.04
CA ARG A 461 9.37 10.14 -19.31
C ARG A 461 8.02 10.87 -19.44
N GLY A 462 7.77 11.92 -18.65
CA GLY A 462 6.55 12.72 -18.76
C GLY A 462 5.31 12.00 -18.25
N ARG A 463 5.44 11.35 -17.09
CA ARG A 463 4.39 10.64 -16.35
C ARG A 463 4.19 11.27 -14.98
N PHE A 464 2.96 11.25 -14.46
CA PHE A 464 2.70 11.56 -13.06
C PHE A 464 3.12 10.37 -12.19
N SER A 465 3.47 10.67 -10.93
CA SER A 465 3.81 9.65 -9.96
C SER A 465 2.61 8.76 -9.68
N TYR A 466 2.86 7.46 -9.57
CA TYR A 466 1.88 6.45 -9.23
C TYR A 466 2.46 5.56 -8.14
N GLU A 467 1.70 5.36 -7.07
CA GLU A 467 2.11 4.54 -5.94
C GLU A 467 1.04 3.49 -5.67
N HIS A 468 1.46 2.28 -5.31
CA HIS A 468 0.54 1.24 -4.90
C HIS A 468 0.26 1.37 -3.40
N PRO A 469 -1.02 1.28 -2.97
CA PRO A 469 -2.15 0.73 -3.71
C PRO A 469 -3.13 1.77 -4.29
N ASN A 470 -2.71 3.01 -4.57
CA ASN A 470 -3.62 4.14 -4.85
C ASN A 470 -4.57 3.93 -6.03
N GLY A 471 -4.15 3.15 -7.03
CA GLY A 471 -4.98 2.82 -8.18
C GLY A 471 -6.02 1.72 -7.95
N CYS A 472 -6.09 1.08 -6.78
CA CYS A 472 -7.04 0.01 -6.49
C CYS A 472 -8.47 0.58 -6.29
N PRO A 473 -9.49 0.15 -7.06
CA PRO A 473 -10.85 0.67 -6.95
C PRO A 473 -11.60 0.25 -5.68
N TYR A 474 -11.05 -0.68 -4.90
CA TYR A 474 -11.70 -1.23 -3.69
C TYR A 474 -11.13 -0.65 -2.38
N ILE A 475 -10.15 0.23 -2.47
CA ILE A 475 -9.62 0.99 -1.34
C ILE A 475 -10.18 2.40 -1.41
N LEU A 476 -10.67 2.91 -0.27
CA LEU A 476 -11.06 4.30 -0.14
C LEU A 476 -9.80 5.16 -0.03
N MET A 477 -9.52 5.96 -1.05
CA MET A 477 -8.33 6.82 -1.10
C MET A 477 -8.63 8.19 -0.53
N VAL A 478 -7.81 8.66 0.41
CA VAL A 478 -8.02 9.92 1.14
C VAL A 478 -6.92 10.93 0.82
N GLY A 479 -7.30 12.04 0.21
CA GLY A 479 -6.43 13.18 -0.05
C GLY A 479 -6.35 14.16 1.11
N GLY A 480 -5.65 15.26 0.86
CA GLY A 480 -5.36 16.30 1.83
C GLY A 480 -6.02 17.64 1.49
N THR A 481 -6.60 18.26 2.52
CA THR A 481 -7.07 19.65 2.49
C THR A 481 -6.37 20.48 3.57
N MET A 482 -6.53 21.80 3.51
CA MET A 482 -6.01 22.69 4.54
C MET A 482 -6.89 23.91 4.72
N ILE A 483 -6.72 24.56 5.87
CA ILE A 483 -7.24 25.91 6.10
C ILE A 483 -6.26 26.90 5.44
N GLU A 484 -6.76 27.74 4.55
CA GLU A 484 -5.96 28.79 3.90
C GLU A 484 -5.46 29.84 4.92
N ALA A 485 -4.31 30.45 4.66
CA ALA A 485 -3.76 31.50 5.51
C ALA A 485 -4.76 32.66 5.72
N GLY A 486 -5.00 33.03 6.98
CA GLY A 486 -5.96 34.08 7.36
C GLY A 486 -7.42 33.61 7.42
N LYS A 487 -7.68 32.32 7.22
CA LYS A 487 -8.98 31.67 7.43
C LYS A 487 -9.04 30.94 8.76
N THR A 488 -10.23 30.44 9.08
CA THR A 488 -10.54 29.70 10.30
C THR A 488 -11.15 28.34 9.95
N GLU A 489 -11.34 27.51 10.97
CA GLU A 489 -12.04 26.23 10.92
C GLU A 489 -13.53 26.33 10.54
N HIS A 490 -14.05 27.54 10.35
CA HIS A 490 -15.41 27.81 9.87
C HIS A 490 -15.47 28.26 8.41
N ASP A 491 -14.32 28.47 7.77
CA ASP A 491 -14.22 28.81 6.36
C ASP A 491 -14.06 27.53 5.51
N PRO A 492 -14.39 27.57 4.20
CA PRO A 492 -14.12 26.45 3.30
C PRO A 492 -12.63 26.10 3.23
N GLU A 493 -12.33 24.80 3.26
CA GLU A 493 -10.97 24.29 3.05
C GLU A 493 -10.54 24.39 1.58
N VAL A 494 -9.23 24.37 1.35
CA VAL A 494 -8.59 24.37 0.04
C VAL A 494 -7.72 23.12 -0.14
N VAL A 495 -7.32 22.80 -1.37
CA VAL A 495 -6.38 21.68 -1.62
C VAL A 495 -5.10 21.86 -0.81
N TRP A 496 -4.66 20.81 -0.11
CA TRP A 496 -3.45 20.88 0.71
C TRP A 496 -2.18 21.05 -0.12
N GLN A 497 -1.40 22.07 0.24
CA GLN A 497 -0.03 22.30 -0.20
C GLN A 497 0.78 22.78 0.99
N ALA A 498 1.95 22.19 1.22
CA ALA A 498 2.92 22.75 2.15
C ALA A 498 3.80 23.79 1.45
N GLY A 499 4.47 24.63 2.25
CA GLY A 499 5.16 25.82 1.76
C GLY A 499 4.32 27.10 1.87
N PRO A 500 4.75 28.23 1.29
CA PRO A 500 4.16 29.55 1.51
C PRO A 500 2.76 29.76 0.92
N ALA A 501 2.35 28.92 -0.04
CA ALA A 501 0.98 28.86 -0.54
C ALA A 501 0.03 28.13 0.44
N GLY A 502 0.58 27.42 1.42
CA GLY A 502 -0.14 26.87 2.56
C GLY A 502 0.33 27.44 3.89
N THR A 503 0.02 26.74 4.97
CA THR A 503 0.26 27.17 6.35
C THR A 503 1.52 26.57 6.97
N GLN A 504 2.35 25.87 6.17
CA GLN A 504 3.60 25.21 6.56
C GLN A 504 4.80 25.74 5.76
N PRO A 505 5.23 27.00 5.95
CA PRO A 505 6.32 27.62 5.16
C PRO A 505 7.70 26.96 5.38
N TRP A 506 7.83 26.08 6.37
CA TRP A 506 9.07 25.37 6.73
C TRP A 506 9.17 23.95 6.17
N ALA A 507 8.08 23.40 5.62
CA ALA A 507 8.07 22.07 5.02
C ALA A 507 8.62 22.09 3.59
N ASP A 508 9.20 20.96 3.15
CA ASP A 508 9.54 20.73 1.74
C ASP A 508 8.24 20.70 0.90
N TYR A 509 8.34 20.85 -0.42
CA TYR A 509 7.19 20.95 -1.34
C TYR A 509 6.36 19.66 -1.37
N ILE A 510 5.42 19.50 -0.45
CA ILE A 510 4.47 18.39 -0.37
C ILE A 510 3.05 18.88 -0.64
N SER A 511 2.21 18.03 -1.22
CA SER A 511 0.83 18.35 -1.61
C SER A 511 -0.01 17.10 -1.73
N SER A 512 -1.34 17.24 -1.64
CA SER A 512 -2.30 16.14 -1.79
C SER A 512 -2.06 15.32 -3.06
N GLY A 513 -1.74 14.04 -2.88
CA GLY A 513 -1.53 13.10 -3.97
C GLY A 513 -2.82 12.86 -4.75
N SER A 514 -2.73 12.85 -6.08
CA SER A 514 -3.84 12.46 -6.94
C SER A 514 -3.34 11.80 -8.21
N GLY A 515 -4.19 11.01 -8.84
CA GLY A 515 -3.86 10.49 -10.15
C GLY A 515 -4.94 9.58 -10.70
N PHE A 516 -4.53 8.83 -11.72
CA PHE A 516 -5.38 7.86 -12.39
C PHE A 516 -4.62 6.54 -12.47
N SER A 517 -5.32 5.45 -12.17
CA SER A 517 -4.76 4.11 -12.18
C SER A 517 -4.23 3.73 -13.57
N ASN A 518 -3.05 3.13 -13.57
CA ASN A 518 -2.44 2.60 -14.78
C ASN A 518 -3.01 1.24 -15.21
N PHE A 519 -3.67 0.55 -14.27
CA PHE A 519 -4.04 -0.86 -14.42
C PHE A 519 -5.53 -1.12 -14.27
N HIS A 520 -6.20 -0.33 -13.44
CA HIS A 520 -7.63 -0.47 -13.18
C HIS A 520 -8.40 0.53 -14.01
N GLU A 521 -9.32 0.03 -14.82
CA GLU A 521 -10.32 0.85 -15.50
C GLU A 521 -11.16 1.64 -14.49
N ARG A 522 -11.78 2.71 -14.97
CA ARG A 522 -12.62 3.54 -14.10
C ARG A 522 -13.89 2.77 -13.67
N PRO A 523 -14.07 2.53 -12.36
CA PRO A 523 -15.25 1.82 -11.86
C PRO A 523 -16.54 2.66 -12.03
N SER A 524 -17.67 1.96 -12.08
CA SER A 524 -18.96 2.58 -12.39
C SER A 524 -19.41 3.63 -11.38
N TYR A 525 -19.06 3.49 -10.09
CA TYR A 525 -19.48 4.40 -9.03
C TYR A 525 -18.94 5.82 -9.24
N GLN A 526 -17.75 5.99 -9.82
CA GLN A 526 -17.13 7.30 -10.05
C GLN A 526 -17.18 7.75 -11.51
N LYS A 527 -17.62 6.89 -12.43
CA LYS A 527 -17.50 7.16 -13.86
C LYS A 527 -18.10 8.50 -14.28
N ALA A 528 -19.34 8.75 -13.87
CA ALA A 528 -20.09 9.95 -14.26
C ALA A 528 -19.44 11.23 -13.74
N VAL A 529 -18.99 11.25 -12.48
CA VAL A 529 -18.42 12.46 -11.86
C VAL A 529 -17.03 12.77 -12.40
N VAL A 530 -16.20 11.74 -12.63
CA VAL A 530 -14.87 11.92 -13.23
C VAL A 530 -14.96 12.31 -14.70
N ASP A 531 -15.89 11.75 -15.48
CA ASP A 531 -16.12 12.15 -16.88
C ASP A 531 -16.51 13.63 -16.97
N ALA A 532 -17.43 14.07 -16.09
CA ALA A 532 -17.86 15.47 -16.03
C ALA A 532 -16.72 16.42 -15.63
N TYR A 533 -15.86 16.01 -14.69
CA TYR A 533 -14.66 16.77 -14.32
C TYR A 533 -13.71 16.91 -15.50
N LEU A 534 -13.34 15.79 -16.14
CA LEU A 534 -12.40 15.79 -17.26
C LEU A 534 -12.92 16.51 -18.50
N GLU A 535 -14.24 16.59 -18.69
CA GLU A 535 -14.85 17.37 -19.78
C GLU A 535 -14.71 18.88 -19.55
N LYS A 536 -14.82 19.35 -18.30
CA LYS A 536 -14.88 20.78 -17.95
C LYS A 536 -13.55 21.36 -17.47
N HIS A 537 -12.72 20.53 -16.85
CA HIS A 537 -11.52 20.90 -16.10
C HIS A 537 -10.31 20.07 -16.56
N ASP A 538 -10.25 19.74 -17.85
CA ASP A 538 -9.07 19.09 -18.45
C ASP A 538 -7.81 19.92 -18.17
N PRO A 539 -6.77 19.35 -17.53
CA PRO A 539 -5.57 20.10 -17.19
C PRO A 539 -4.66 20.35 -18.40
N GLY A 540 -5.00 19.82 -19.59
CA GLY A 540 -4.26 20.05 -20.84
C GLY A 540 -2.96 19.27 -20.97
N TYR A 541 -2.64 18.39 -20.02
CA TYR A 541 -1.51 17.47 -20.14
C TYR A 541 -1.78 16.39 -21.19
N PRO A 542 -0.76 15.99 -21.99
CA PRO A 542 -0.84 14.78 -22.79
C PRO A 542 -1.27 13.59 -21.92
N TYR A 543 -2.20 12.78 -22.40
CA TYR A 543 -2.72 11.62 -21.69
C TYR A 543 -2.81 10.43 -22.64
N TYR A 544 -2.93 9.24 -22.07
CA TYR A 544 -3.21 8.01 -22.80
C TYR A 544 -4.51 7.37 -22.32
N ARG A 545 -4.89 6.27 -22.97
CA ARG A 545 -6.14 5.54 -22.77
C ARG A 545 -5.89 4.03 -22.82
N GLY A 546 -6.79 3.28 -22.21
CA GLY A 546 -6.73 1.83 -22.11
C GLY A 546 -6.07 1.31 -20.83
N ALA A 547 -6.43 0.09 -20.45
CA ALA A 547 -5.73 -0.69 -19.44
C ALA A 547 -4.58 -1.40 -20.15
N ASN A 548 -3.34 -0.94 -19.94
CA ASN A 548 -2.05 -1.62 -20.12
C ASN A 548 -0.94 -0.59 -20.38
N LEU A 549 0.11 -0.66 -19.59
CA LEU A 549 1.32 0.13 -19.79
C LEU A 549 2.22 -0.58 -20.83
N ASP A 550 1.96 -0.43 -22.13
CA ASP A 550 2.92 -0.84 -23.15
C ASP A 550 3.90 0.29 -23.50
N ASN A 551 4.98 -0.05 -24.22
CA ASN A 551 6.02 0.89 -24.63
C ASN A 551 5.56 2.02 -25.57
N ALA A 552 4.41 1.89 -26.24
CA ALA A 552 3.84 2.91 -27.13
C ALA A 552 2.98 3.94 -26.37
N THR A 553 2.56 3.63 -25.14
CA THR A 553 1.72 4.49 -24.30
C THR A 553 2.46 5.76 -23.81
N MET A 554 2.12 6.90 -24.40
CA MET A 554 2.69 8.23 -24.12
C MET A 554 1.69 9.13 -23.39
N GLY A 555 2.13 9.89 -22.39
CA GLY A 555 1.32 10.87 -21.66
C GLY A 555 1.52 10.83 -20.15
N TYR A 556 1.05 11.87 -19.46
CA TYR A 556 1.21 12.07 -18.03
C TYR A 556 0.33 11.15 -17.19
N TYR A 557 -0.88 10.83 -17.65
CA TYR A 557 -1.82 10.00 -16.89
C TYR A 557 -2.72 9.17 -17.81
N ASN A 558 -3.24 8.06 -17.25
CA ASN A 558 -4.27 7.25 -17.90
C ASN A 558 -5.63 7.91 -17.76
N ARG A 559 -6.15 8.51 -18.84
CA ARG A 559 -7.45 9.18 -18.76
C ARG A 559 -8.58 8.22 -18.42
N ASP A 560 -8.51 6.95 -18.82
CA ASP A 560 -9.60 5.99 -18.59
C ASP A 560 -9.49 5.24 -17.25
N GLY A 561 -8.44 5.51 -16.45
CA GLY A 561 -8.16 4.80 -15.21
C GLY A 561 -9.08 5.17 -14.04
N ARG A 562 -9.04 4.35 -12.98
CA ARG A 562 -9.58 4.70 -11.65
C ARG A 562 -8.90 5.97 -11.14
N ALA A 563 -9.64 7.07 -11.04
CA ALA A 563 -9.14 8.34 -10.51
C ALA A 563 -9.12 8.33 -8.97
N TYR A 564 -8.10 8.89 -8.33
CA TYR A 564 -7.97 9.03 -6.87
C TYR A 564 -7.47 10.45 -6.51
N PRO A 565 -7.78 10.98 -5.30
CA PRO A 565 -8.48 10.33 -4.19
C PRO A 565 -10.01 10.24 -4.39
N ASP A 566 -10.68 9.52 -3.50
CA ASP A 566 -12.15 9.47 -3.46
C ASP A 566 -12.74 10.61 -2.66
N ILE A 567 -12.10 10.96 -1.55
CA ILE A 567 -12.48 12.04 -0.62
C ILE A 567 -11.20 12.64 -0.03
N SER A 568 -11.32 13.70 0.76
CA SER A 568 -10.17 14.27 1.49
C SER A 568 -10.53 14.66 2.92
N ALA A 569 -9.52 14.93 3.74
CA ALA A 569 -9.67 15.62 5.01
C ALA A 569 -8.42 16.46 5.28
N ASN A 570 -8.46 17.26 6.35
CA ASN A 570 -7.37 18.16 6.68
C ASN A 570 -6.04 17.39 6.88
N ALA A 571 -5.00 17.83 6.20
CA ALA A 571 -3.66 17.22 6.18
C ALA A 571 -2.62 18.06 6.95
N GLY A 572 -3.07 18.99 7.79
CA GLY A 572 -2.21 19.77 8.68
C GLY A 572 -2.15 21.26 8.35
N PRO A 573 -1.36 22.02 9.14
CA PRO A 573 -0.34 21.57 10.09
C PRO A 573 -0.88 21.00 11.40
N ILE A 574 -0.60 19.74 11.70
CA ILE A 574 -1.01 19.10 12.96
C ILE A 574 0.10 19.20 14.03
N PRO A 575 -0.21 19.39 15.32
CA PRO A 575 0.76 19.28 16.39
C PRO A 575 1.18 17.82 16.58
N ARG A 576 2.43 17.60 17.00
CA ARG A 576 2.89 16.26 17.38
C ARG A 576 3.97 16.28 18.45
N TRP A 577 4.09 15.18 19.18
CA TRP A 577 5.23 14.88 20.03
C TRP A 577 6.01 13.70 19.46
N LEU A 578 7.32 13.85 19.34
CA LEU A 578 8.21 12.76 18.92
C LEU A 578 9.55 12.90 19.62
N ASP A 579 10.05 11.82 20.20
CA ASP A 579 11.30 11.81 20.98
C ASP A 579 11.31 12.92 22.04
N ARG A 580 10.15 13.12 22.68
CA ARG A 580 9.88 14.16 23.68
C ARG A 580 10.10 15.58 23.19
N LYS A 581 10.03 15.80 21.88
CA LYS A 581 10.09 17.11 21.25
C LYS A 581 8.75 17.43 20.60
N ARG A 582 8.19 18.58 20.98
CA ARG A 582 7.02 19.15 20.31
C ARG A 582 7.42 19.65 18.93
N ALA A 583 6.70 19.22 17.91
CA ALA A 583 6.85 19.64 16.52
C ALA A 583 5.48 19.81 15.87
N GLN A 584 5.49 20.10 14.57
CA GLN A 584 4.31 20.04 13.73
C GLN A 584 4.60 19.14 12.53
N ASP A 585 3.57 18.48 12.03
CA ASP A 585 3.62 17.67 10.83
C ASP A 585 2.47 18.00 9.86
N GLY A 586 2.47 17.33 8.72
CA GLY A 586 1.32 17.28 7.81
C GLY A 586 1.37 16.00 7.00
N GLY A 587 0.49 15.88 6.02
CA GLY A 587 0.42 14.71 5.16
C GLY A 587 -0.98 14.15 5.03
N THR A 588 -1.22 13.47 3.92
CA THR A 588 -2.38 12.61 3.73
C THR A 588 -2.41 11.44 4.71
N SER A 589 -1.27 11.14 5.36
CA SER A 589 -1.19 10.32 6.57
C SER A 589 -2.13 10.79 7.68
N ALA A 590 -2.26 12.10 7.89
CA ALA A 590 -3.17 12.66 8.88
C ALA A 590 -4.63 12.47 8.46
N SER A 591 -4.95 12.86 7.23
CA SER A 591 -6.30 12.84 6.70
C SER A 591 -6.91 11.44 6.65
N VAL A 592 -6.13 10.43 6.23
CA VAL A 592 -6.60 9.04 6.18
C VAL A 592 -7.00 8.50 7.55
N GLN A 593 -6.24 8.81 8.61
CA GLN A 593 -6.54 8.31 9.95
C GLN A 593 -7.78 9.00 10.53
N LEU A 594 -7.96 10.29 10.27
CA LEU A 594 -9.16 11.04 10.68
C LEU A 594 -10.43 10.49 10.02
N VAL A 595 -10.39 10.19 8.72
CA VAL A 595 -11.52 9.55 8.04
C VAL A 595 -11.72 8.12 8.55
N GLY A 596 -10.64 7.35 8.72
CA GLY A 596 -10.72 5.97 9.17
C GLY A 596 -11.37 5.84 10.55
N ILE A 597 -10.97 6.68 11.51
CA ILE A 597 -11.56 6.67 12.85
C ILE A 597 -13.01 7.18 12.85
N MET A 598 -13.33 8.11 11.95
CA MET A 598 -14.70 8.57 11.72
C MET A 598 -15.61 7.42 11.24
N LEU A 599 -15.17 6.64 10.26
CA LEU A 599 -15.91 5.48 9.77
C LEU A 599 -16.04 4.40 10.85
N ALA A 600 -15.00 4.17 11.66
CA ALA A 600 -15.07 3.23 12.77
C ALA A 600 -16.07 3.67 13.85
N ARG A 601 -16.17 4.97 14.14
CA ARG A 601 -17.21 5.54 15.01
C ARG A 601 -18.61 5.31 14.43
N ILE A 602 -18.79 5.42 13.11
CA ILE A 602 -20.07 5.11 12.45
C ILE A 602 -20.42 3.61 12.60
N VAL A 603 -19.44 2.70 12.46
CA VAL A 603 -19.64 1.27 12.74
C VAL A 603 -20.10 1.05 14.18
N ASP A 604 -19.49 1.73 15.14
CA ASP A 604 -19.87 1.64 16.55
C ASP A 604 -21.28 2.16 16.82
N GLU A 605 -21.66 3.30 16.23
CA GLU A 605 -23.02 3.84 16.38
C GLU A 605 -24.08 2.98 15.65
N ARG A 606 -23.76 2.39 14.49
CA ARG A 606 -24.62 1.39 13.83
C ARG A 606 -24.84 0.18 14.74
N ARG A 607 -23.78 -0.31 15.39
CA ARG A 607 -23.87 -1.43 16.35
C ARG A 607 -24.74 -1.07 17.54
N LYS A 608 -24.54 0.12 18.12
CA LYS A 608 -25.34 0.65 19.24
C LYS A 608 -26.81 0.81 18.87
N ALA A 609 -27.10 1.18 17.62
CA ALA A 609 -28.46 1.25 17.08
C ALA A 609 -29.08 -0.13 16.78
N GLY A 610 -28.37 -1.24 17.03
CA GLY A 610 -28.87 -2.59 16.82
C GLY A 610 -28.94 -3.02 15.35
N LYS A 611 -28.14 -2.40 14.47
CA LYS A 611 -28.04 -2.83 13.07
C LYS A 611 -27.48 -4.25 13.00
N PRO A 612 -28.07 -5.16 12.20
CA PRO A 612 -27.68 -6.58 12.17
C PRO A 612 -26.23 -6.76 11.71
N ASN A 613 -25.81 -5.98 10.70
CA ASN A 613 -24.43 -5.95 10.20
C ASN A 613 -23.91 -4.50 10.29
N PRO A 614 -23.19 -4.15 11.38
CA PRO A 614 -22.77 -2.78 11.63
C PRO A 614 -21.57 -2.34 10.79
N ALA A 615 -20.80 -3.28 10.23
CA ALA A 615 -19.68 -2.99 9.34
C ALA A 615 -20.13 -2.27 8.06
N LEU A 616 -19.22 -1.53 7.43
CA LEU A 616 -19.53 -0.75 6.22
C LEU A 616 -19.10 -1.49 4.94
N GLY A 617 -18.02 -2.30 4.99
CA GLY A 617 -17.49 -3.00 3.83
C GLY A 617 -17.02 -2.04 2.74
N PHE A 618 -17.49 -2.26 1.52
CA PHE A 618 -17.21 -1.37 0.39
C PHE A 618 -18.08 -0.12 0.45
N VAL A 619 -17.48 1.04 0.73
CA VAL A 619 -18.20 2.30 1.00
C VAL A 619 -18.48 3.14 -0.24
N HIS A 620 -17.77 2.92 -1.35
CA HIS A 620 -17.78 3.82 -2.51
C HIS A 620 -19.18 4.00 -3.11
N GLU A 621 -20.00 2.94 -3.22
CA GLU A 621 -21.37 3.07 -3.75
C GLU A 621 -22.24 4.01 -2.90
N VAL A 622 -22.07 4.02 -1.57
CA VAL A 622 -22.79 4.96 -0.69
C VAL A 622 -22.24 6.37 -0.85
N LEU A 623 -20.91 6.54 -0.78
CA LEU A 623 -20.30 7.87 -0.78
C LEU A 623 -20.55 8.61 -2.10
N TYR A 624 -20.35 7.95 -3.25
CA TYR A 624 -20.57 8.57 -4.55
C TYR A 624 -22.06 8.79 -4.88
N ALA A 625 -22.98 8.04 -4.25
CA ALA A 625 -24.42 8.27 -4.39
C ALA A 625 -24.93 9.45 -3.53
N HIS A 626 -24.17 9.86 -2.52
CA HIS A 626 -24.57 10.86 -1.53
C HIS A 626 -23.53 11.99 -1.37
N PRO A 627 -23.21 12.75 -2.44
CA PRO A 627 -22.23 13.83 -2.37
C PRO A 627 -22.63 14.96 -1.38
N GLU A 628 -23.90 15.07 -1.01
CA GLU A 628 -24.41 16.08 -0.07
C GLU A 628 -23.86 15.96 1.37
N VAL A 629 -23.25 14.82 1.70
CA VAL A 629 -22.62 14.60 3.01
C VAL A 629 -21.20 15.16 3.10
N PHE A 630 -20.68 15.71 2.00
CA PHE A 630 -19.35 16.32 1.94
C PHE A 630 -19.44 17.84 1.84
N ASN A 631 -18.39 18.49 2.32
CA ASN A 631 -18.09 19.89 2.06
C ASN A 631 -17.16 19.95 0.84
N ASP A 632 -17.67 20.51 -0.24
CA ASP A 632 -16.99 20.59 -1.54
C ASP A 632 -15.79 21.55 -1.49
N VAL A 633 -14.63 21.10 -1.98
CA VAL A 633 -13.38 21.87 -2.00
C VAL A 633 -13.15 22.37 -3.41
N VAL A 634 -13.37 23.65 -3.65
CA VAL A 634 -13.42 24.20 -5.02
C VAL A 634 -12.23 25.09 -5.37
N SER A 635 -11.20 25.11 -4.54
CA SER A 635 -10.06 26.03 -4.67
C SER A 635 -8.73 25.36 -4.34
N GLY A 636 -7.73 25.66 -5.15
CA GLY A 636 -6.39 25.08 -5.06
C GLY A 636 -6.07 24.12 -6.19
N ASN A 637 -4.86 23.58 -6.16
CA ASN A 637 -4.37 22.57 -7.07
C ASN A 637 -3.39 21.63 -6.34
N ASN A 638 -2.94 20.57 -7.00
CA ASN A 638 -1.95 19.67 -6.42
C ASN A 638 -0.74 19.52 -7.36
N PRO A 639 0.20 20.47 -7.29
CA PRO A 639 1.13 20.64 -8.39
C PRO A 639 2.17 19.50 -8.41
N GLY A 640 3.05 19.48 -9.40
CA GLY A 640 4.05 18.40 -9.56
C GLY A 640 4.58 18.33 -10.97
N CYS A 641 5.66 17.59 -11.20
CA CYS A 641 6.19 17.36 -12.56
C CYS A 641 6.48 18.63 -13.39
N GLY A 642 6.82 19.74 -12.73
CA GLY A 642 7.08 21.02 -13.39
C GLY A 642 5.82 21.77 -13.85
N GLY A 643 4.62 21.38 -13.40
CA GLY A 643 3.38 22.08 -13.71
C GLY A 643 2.38 22.11 -12.54
N PRO A 644 1.20 22.72 -12.73
CA PRO A 644 0.21 22.95 -11.68
C PRO A 644 -0.58 21.70 -11.26
N GLY A 645 -0.41 20.55 -11.91
CA GLY A 645 -1.17 19.34 -11.61
C GLY A 645 -2.65 19.49 -11.96
N PHE A 646 -3.53 18.91 -11.15
CA PHE A 646 -4.98 19.04 -11.34
C PHE A 646 -5.54 20.20 -10.50
N GLN A 647 -6.64 20.79 -10.95
CA GLN A 647 -7.30 21.89 -10.25
C GLN A 647 -8.56 21.42 -9.53
N ALA A 648 -8.80 21.96 -8.34
CA ALA A 648 -10.06 21.78 -7.63
C ALA A 648 -11.21 22.47 -8.38
N ALA A 649 -12.41 21.91 -8.29
CA ALA A 649 -13.59 22.37 -9.02
C ALA A 649 -14.89 21.91 -8.35
N PRO A 650 -16.03 22.59 -8.58
CA PRO A 650 -17.30 22.16 -8.00
C PRO A 650 -17.67 20.71 -8.33
N GLY A 651 -17.98 19.93 -7.29
CA GLY A 651 -18.31 18.51 -7.38
C GLY A 651 -17.10 17.61 -7.12
N TRP A 652 -17.02 16.46 -7.79
CA TRP A 652 -15.82 15.64 -7.71
C TRP A 652 -14.69 16.31 -8.50
N ASP A 653 -13.51 16.40 -7.89
CA ASP A 653 -12.28 16.79 -8.57
C ASP A 653 -11.10 15.88 -8.26
N ALA A 654 -10.07 15.94 -9.12
CA ALA A 654 -8.91 15.07 -8.95
C ALA A 654 -8.07 15.39 -7.70
N PRO A 655 -7.89 16.64 -7.24
CA PRO A 655 -7.11 16.89 -6.02
C PRO A 655 -7.77 16.44 -4.70
N THR A 656 -9.10 16.46 -4.61
CA THR A 656 -9.83 16.27 -3.34
C THR A 656 -11.02 15.31 -3.38
N GLY A 657 -11.30 14.70 -4.53
CA GLY A 657 -12.38 13.74 -4.67
C GLY A 657 -13.73 14.40 -4.46
N LEU A 658 -14.62 13.76 -3.68
CA LEU A 658 -15.93 14.30 -3.29
C LEU A 658 -15.85 15.44 -2.25
N GLY A 659 -14.65 15.75 -1.74
CA GLY A 659 -14.43 16.77 -0.71
C GLY A 659 -14.34 16.20 0.70
N VAL A 660 -14.62 17.05 1.69
CA VAL A 660 -14.37 16.78 3.11
C VAL A 660 -15.62 16.23 3.81
N PRO A 661 -15.57 15.06 4.48
CA PRO A 661 -16.76 14.46 5.08
C PRO A 661 -17.27 15.24 6.30
N ASP A 662 -18.60 15.42 6.38
CA ASP A 662 -19.29 15.85 7.60
C ASP A 662 -19.75 14.61 8.38
N TYR A 663 -19.20 14.41 9.57
CA TYR A 663 -19.49 13.24 10.39
C TYR A 663 -20.97 13.11 10.75
N GLN A 664 -21.68 14.20 11.07
CA GLN A 664 -23.10 14.11 11.47
C GLN A 664 -23.98 13.74 10.27
N LYS A 665 -23.67 14.29 9.09
CA LYS A 665 -24.38 13.93 7.86
C LYS A 665 -24.12 12.46 7.50
N LEU A 666 -22.87 12.02 7.55
CA LEU A 666 -22.49 10.63 7.30
C LEU A 666 -23.13 9.67 8.31
N LEU A 667 -23.07 9.99 9.60
CA LEU A 667 -23.68 9.19 10.65
C LEU A 667 -25.19 9.04 10.41
N LYS A 668 -25.88 10.15 10.13
CA LYS A 668 -27.31 10.13 9.82
C LYS A 668 -27.61 9.27 8.60
N LEU A 669 -26.82 9.40 7.53
CA LEU A 669 -26.94 8.60 6.32
C LEU A 669 -26.79 7.12 6.66
N TYR A 670 -25.67 6.71 7.25
CA TYR A 670 -25.40 5.32 7.56
C TYR A 670 -26.34 4.71 8.59
N LEU A 671 -26.92 5.49 9.52
CA LEU A 671 -27.97 5.00 10.41
C LEU A 671 -29.32 4.80 9.69
N SER A 672 -29.57 5.52 8.60
CA SER A 672 -30.77 5.36 7.78
C SER A 672 -30.71 4.13 6.88
N LEU A 673 -29.51 3.69 6.48
CA LEU A 673 -29.29 2.48 5.70
C LEU A 673 -29.59 1.22 6.53
N PRO A 674 -30.01 0.10 5.91
CA PRO A 674 -30.36 -1.14 6.60
C PRO A 674 -29.40 -1.61 7.68
#